data_AF-A0AAD9CKL0-F1
#
_entry.id   AF-A0AAD9CKL0-F1
#
_cell.length_a   1.000
_cell.length_b   1.000
_cell.length_c   1.000
_cell.angle_alpha   90.00
_cell.angle_beta   90.00
_cell.angle_gamma   90.00
#
_symmetry.space_group_name_H-M   'P 1'
#
loop_
_entity.id
_entity.type
_entity.pdbx_description
1 polymer ?
#
loop_
_entity_poly.entity_id
_entity_poly.type
_entity_poly.pdbx_seq_one_letter_code
_entity_poly.pdbx_strand_id
1 'polypeptide(L)'
;MFRLRCGSSFLRRLLHGGTVNRDQVLQQLQVCAAEDQVLDVVGKNKAKLTVNHVSTAVGMLWQFQREKPQMLRTVKVIRCHPQFLTLRVLAENKIALMDDLTLVDMLYSFIRFNVDDHDSLVQQLVSEAWLRIDRLPMESLSKFSMCLSELQLQNSPLMGHITSIVDQRLSSIDDARILTSLMIRISSLVSPRLRDALISRAEELLDTMDPANYNNPRRMVQFMRNIKHSYRPLLDKCNKIILINMSRLDAENISMIMGLYQGLQFNSCDFSLAVKPRLTELIDSSTDPHSFTKLFVALAPMASQEIRDGLENTALLLADELTPHQALAVAEALQDIQSRNLSLLNKIASVIQRNLHVYKPVQVARIIQALFLLKYQNPELFAKLRQILVNVLPYEVTMLTRVLSMLPCQRLEEGVISRVEAVVTQCNLNELNTISFAVAKWLRNEPSYRHNTPSKYVRLLQTLNRCGRERLQNADRLDLLLEELKYTTGEWFEEMLLDETMVTLKRMMDQIHWTNVPALCLFLTKINHICPPLLDRIATVAIKDIDKIQHWGIYATLLPFSVLNYDSADELYDASIQCVTAHISSFEPHMLVFLGHTLALADYFPEELVREIFSIEFLGKLDAKLETLSDALTMRTRLRLMELNRAVCLECPEYQVPWFHENYCQQFQKQGKVTASPMQQQIHNMLGEVLGGINCVRVAVVTPYFYTVDFECVLDKRLQPLPYSGPSTLQISDRGKVHWGTSSEDTTRDVLPPGAQRVAVNFLDSKSFCKNSHHLRGNALMTKRHLEILGYRVVQVPHFEWNSMELSTPNAWKEYLKKNLFGQLSS
;
A
#
# COMPACT_ATOMS: atom_id res chain seq x y z
N MET A 1 -34.13 -37.02 19.76
CA MET A 1 -35.48 -37.50 19.39
C MET A 1 -35.76 -37.10 17.94
N PHE A 2 -36.18 -38.05 17.08
CA PHE A 2 -36.68 -37.92 15.68
C PHE A 2 -35.80 -37.18 14.63
N ARG A 3 -35.08 -37.83 13.69
CA ARG A 3 -35.46 -38.53 12.42
C ARG A 3 -36.27 -37.71 11.39
N LEU A 4 -35.67 -37.47 10.20
CA LEU A 4 -36.18 -37.69 8.81
C LEU A 4 -35.13 -37.11 7.81
N ARG A 5 -34.42 -37.86 6.94
CA ARG A 5 -34.75 -38.61 5.69
C ARG A 5 -35.18 -37.74 4.48
N CYS A 6 -34.29 -37.62 3.47
CA CYS A 6 -34.51 -37.75 2.01
C CYS A 6 -33.20 -37.34 1.29
N GLY A 7 -32.73 -37.95 0.21
CA GLY A 7 -33.16 -39.10 -0.57
C GLY A 7 -32.04 -39.46 -1.58
N SER A 8 -31.55 -40.69 -1.54
CA SER A 8 -30.67 -41.26 -2.57
C SER A 8 -31.45 -42.34 -3.32
N SER A 9 -32.15 -41.93 -4.36
CA SER A 9 -32.84 -42.83 -5.29
C SER A 9 -32.48 -42.42 -6.71
N PHE A 10 -31.50 -43.11 -7.28
CA PHE A 10 -31.28 -43.40 -8.70
C PHE A 10 -29.83 -43.92 -8.74
N LEU A 11 -29.59 -45.20 -8.46
CA LEU A 11 -29.45 -46.23 -9.49
C LEU A 11 -29.65 -47.64 -8.89
N ARG A 12 -30.86 -47.94 -8.41
CA ARG A 12 -31.35 -49.32 -8.31
C ARG A 12 -32.24 -49.59 -9.52
N ARG A 13 -31.64 -49.90 -10.67
CA ARG A 13 -32.28 -50.63 -11.78
C ARG A 13 -31.20 -51.04 -12.77
N LEU A 14 -30.59 -52.19 -12.47
CA LEU A 14 -29.99 -53.16 -13.39
C LEU A 14 -29.43 -54.29 -12.50
N LEU A 15 -30.34 -55.05 -11.91
CA LEU A 15 -30.03 -56.38 -11.38
C LEU A 15 -30.69 -57.36 -12.32
N HIS A 16 -29.89 -58.00 -13.18
CA HIS A 16 -30.01 -59.41 -13.51
C HIS A 16 -28.79 -59.88 -14.33
N GLY A 17 -28.12 -60.91 -13.85
CA GLY A 17 -27.19 -61.73 -14.62
C GLY A 17 -25.71 -61.38 -14.46
N GLY A 18 -25.05 -61.95 -13.46
CA GLY A 18 -23.59 -61.98 -13.36
C GLY A 18 -23.11 -62.19 -11.94
N THR A 19 -22.60 -63.38 -11.65
CA THR A 19 -21.91 -63.75 -10.40
C THR A 19 -20.76 -62.79 -10.10
N VAL A 20 -20.99 -61.78 -9.24
CA VAL A 20 -19.95 -60.86 -8.76
C VAL A 20 -19.14 -61.56 -7.69
N ASN A 21 -17.90 -61.93 -8.03
CA ASN A 21 -16.87 -62.34 -7.09
C ASN A 21 -16.56 -61.11 -6.19
N ARG A 22 -17.15 -61.07 -4.99
CA ARG A 22 -16.98 -59.94 -4.06
C ARG A 22 -15.58 -60.00 -3.46
N ASP A 23 -14.80 -58.95 -3.68
CA ASP A 23 -13.45 -58.85 -3.13
C ASP A 23 -13.50 -58.74 -1.59
N GLN A 24 -13.18 -59.86 -0.93
CA GLN A 24 -13.26 -59.98 0.54
C GLN A 24 -12.30 -59.03 1.26
N VAL A 25 -11.15 -58.69 0.67
CA VAL A 25 -10.17 -57.79 1.29
C VAL A 25 -10.67 -56.35 1.26
N LEU A 26 -11.30 -55.94 0.15
CA LEU A 26 -11.88 -54.61 0.02
C LEU A 26 -13.05 -54.39 1.00
N GLN A 27 -13.86 -55.42 1.25
CA GLN A 27 -14.90 -55.38 2.27
C GLN A 27 -14.33 -55.28 3.70
N GLN A 28 -13.24 -55.99 3.99
CA GLN A 28 -12.56 -55.89 5.28
C GLN A 28 -12.01 -54.48 5.51
N LEU A 29 -11.41 -53.86 4.48
CA LEU A 29 -10.91 -52.49 4.55
C LEU A 29 -12.04 -51.48 4.79
N GLN A 30 -13.16 -51.60 4.06
CA GLN A 30 -14.30 -50.66 4.18
C GLN A 30 -14.98 -50.65 5.56
N VAL A 31 -14.79 -51.69 6.37
CA VAL A 31 -15.36 -51.80 7.73
C VAL A 31 -14.40 -51.26 8.80
N CYS A 32 -13.13 -51.01 8.46
CA CYS A 32 -12.17 -50.45 9.41
C CYS A 32 -12.59 -49.04 9.85
N ALA A 33 -12.51 -48.78 11.16
CA ALA A 33 -12.82 -47.48 11.76
C ALA A 33 -11.58 -46.75 12.30
N ALA A 34 -10.41 -47.39 12.27
CA ALA A 34 -9.17 -46.87 12.83
C ALA A 34 -7.94 -47.35 12.04
N GLU A 35 -6.80 -46.65 12.23
CA GLU A 35 -5.58 -46.89 11.45
C GLU A 35 -4.93 -48.26 11.72
N ASP A 36 -4.98 -48.73 12.96
CA ASP A 36 -4.47 -50.03 13.39
C ASP A 36 -5.20 -51.19 12.69
N GLN A 37 -6.52 -51.10 12.57
CA GLN A 37 -7.35 -52.10 11.88
C GLN A 37 -7.00 -52.20 10.40
N VAL A 38 -6.75 -51.05 9.74
CA VAL A 38 -6.31 -51.03 8.33
C VAL A 38 -4.94 -51.71 8.18
N LEU A 39 -3.99 -51.38 9.06
CA LEU A 39 -2.65 -51.95 9.04
C LEU A 39 -2.65 -53.46 9.35
N ASP A 40 -3.56 -53.93 10.19
CA ASP A 40 -3.77 -55.36 10.48
C ASP A 40 -4.31 -56.13 9.28
N VAL A 41 -5.31 -55.57 8.58
CA VAL A 41 -5.87 -56.18 7.36
C VAL A 41 -4.79 -56.26 6.27
N VAL A 42 -3.97 -55.23 6.12
CA VAL A 42 -2.80 -55.22 5.23
C VAL A 42 -1.80 -56.30 5.63
N GLY A 43 -1.51 -56.42 6.93
CA GLY A 43 -0.59 -57.41 7.48
C GLY A 43 -1.01 -58.86 7.22
N LYS A 44 -2.32 -59.15 7.29
CA LYS A 44 -2.89 -60.50 7.08
C LYS A 44 -3.00 -60.90 5.60
N ASN A 45 -3.02 -59.94 4.68
CA ASN A 45 -3.34 -60.18 3.26
C ASN A 45 -2.22 -59.80 2.28
N LYS A 46 -0.96 -59.61 2.74
CA LYS A 46 0.16 -59.07 1.95
C LYS A 46 0.29 -59.60 0.51
N ALA A 47 0.17 -60.90 0.31
CA ALA A 47 0.32 -61.55 -1.00
C ALA A 47 -0.90 -61.36 -1.95
N LYS A 48 -2.05 -60.93 -1.43
CA LYS A 48 -3.31 -60.77 -2.18
C LYS A 48 -3.68 -59.30 -2.45
N LEU A 49 -2.83 -58.35 -2.05
CA LEU A 49 -3.13 -56.91 -2.20
C LEU A 49 -2.98 -56.46 -3.65
N THR A 50 -4.10 -56.12 -4.29
CA THR A 50 -4.18 -55.49 -5.61
C THR A 50 -3.87 -53.99 -5.51
N VAL A 51 -3.76 -53.30 -6.65
CA VAL A 51 -3.63 -51.82 -6.68
C VAL A 51 -4.77 -51.16 -5.90
N ASN A 52 -6.01 -51.61 -6.12
CA ASN A 52 -7.20 -51.07 -5.46
C ASN A 52 -7.14 -51.25 -3.95
N HIS A 53 -6.62 -52.39 -3.45
CA HIS A 53 -6.43 -52.62 -2.01
C HIS A 53 -5.40 -51.67 -1.41
N VAL A 54 -4.26 -51.50 -2.08
CA VAL A 54 -3.20 -50.60 -1.61
C VAL A 54 -3.68 -49.15 -1.61
N SER A 55 -4.32 -48.69 -2.69
CA SER A 55 -4.86 -47.34 -2.80
C SER A 55 -5.95 -47.07 -1.75
N THR A 56 -6.89 -48.00 -1.57
CA THR A 56 -7.94 -47.86 -0.55
C THR A 56 -7.33 -47.82 0.86
N ALA A 57 -6.38 -48.69 1.18
CA ALA A 57 -5.74 -48.70 2.50
C ALA A 57 -4.99 -47.40 2.78
N VAL A 58 -4.18 -46.91 1.84
CA VAL A 58 -3.45 -45.64 1.99
C VAL A 58 -4.42 -44.45 2.07
N GLY A 59 -5.45 -44.44 1.24
CA GLY A 59 -6.50 -43.42 1.24
C GLY A 59 -7.26 -43.35 2.56
N MET A 60 -7.65 -44.50 3.13
CA MET A 60 -8.31 -44.58 4.43
C MET A 60 -7.41 -44.10 5.57
N LEU A 61 -6.13 -44.50 5.58
CA LEU A 61 -5.16 -44.00 6.55
C LEU A 61 -5.08 -42.47 6.51
N TRP A 62 -5.04 -41.88 5.31
CA TRP A 62 -5.02 -40.43 5.19
C TRP A 62 -6.36 -39.77 5.56
N GLN A 63 -7.48 -40.42 5.27
CA GLN A 63 -8.81 -39.95 5.68
C GLN A 63 -8.93 -39.86 7.20
N PHE A 64 -8.51 -40.90 7.94
CA PHE A 64 -8.52 -40.87 9.41
C PHE A 64 -7.63 -39.75 9.99
N GLN A 65 -6.52 -39.44 9.32
CA GLN A 65 -5.66 -38.30 9.72
C GLN A 65 -6.31 -36.96 9.38
N ARG A 66 -7.07 -36.86 8.29
CA ARG A 66 -7.81 -35.64 7.91
C ARG A 66 -8.94 -35.31 8.87
N GLU A 67 -9.63 -36.32 9.39
CA GLU A 67 -10.73 -36.16 10.36
C GLU A 67 -10.22 -35.71 11.74
N LYS A 68 -8.94 -35.95 12.04
CA LYS A 68 -8.30 -35.50 13.29
C LYS A 68 -7.81 -34.03 13.19
N PRO A 69 -7.96 -33.23 14.27
CA PRO A 69 -7.29 -31.94 14.43
C PRO A 69 -5.77 -32.08 14.21
N GLN A 70 -5.12 -31.06 13.65
CA GLN A 70 -3.71 -31.14 13.22
C GLN A 70 -2.75 -31.59 14.34
N MET A 71 -2.99 -31.16 15.58
CA MET A 71 -2.16 -31.55 16.74
C MET A 71 -2.33 -33.00 17.18
N LEU A 72 -3.44 -33.65 16.82
CA LEU A 72 -3.76 -35.04 17.17
C LEU A 72 -3.39 -36.03 16.05
N ARG A 73 -2.79 -35.54 14.95
CA ARG A 73 -2.39 -36.38 13.82
C ARG A 73 -1.19 -37.26 14.19
N THR A 74 -1.34 -38.56 13.96
CA THR A 74 -0.34 -39.61 14.22
C THR A 74 0.45 -40.00 12.98
N VAL A 75 0.60 -39.08 12.02
CA VAL A 75 1.35 -39.26 10.75
C VAL A 75 2.72 -39.92 10.96
N LYS A 76 3.50 -39.47 11.95
CA LYS A 76 4.83 -40.04 12.25
C LYS A 76 4.76 -41.50 12.69
N VAL A 77 3.74 -41.87 13.47
CA VAL A 77 3.55 -43.23 13.98
C VAL A 77 3.20 -44.17 12.83
N ILE A 78 2.28 -43.75 11.95
CA ILE A 78 1.88 -44.52 10.76
C ILE A 78 3.09 -44.69 9.82
N ARG A 79 3.85 -43.62 9.58
CA ARG A 79 5.05 -43.67 8.72
C ARG A 79 6.08 -44.69 9.20
N CYS A 80 6.26 -44.82 10.52
CA CYS A 80 7.21 -45.77 11.12
C CYS A 80 6.65 -47.21 11.23
N HIS A 81 5.39 -47.44 10.86
CA HIS A 81 4.76 -48.76 11.02
C HIS A 81 5.24 -49.76 9.94
N PRO A 82 5.60 -51.01 10.28
CA PRO A 82 6.08 -52.00 9.32
C PRO A 82 5.13 -52.30 8.15
N GLN A 83 3.82 -52.25 8.41
CA GLN A 83 2.82 -52.48 7.36
C GLN A 83 2.65 -51.27 6.44
N PHE A 84 3.01 -50.06 6.88
CA PHE A 84 3.08 -48.89 6.00
C PHE A 84 4.26 -49.00 5.04
N LEU A 85 5.41 -49.50 5.50
CA LEU A 85 6.52 -49.87 4.60
C LEU A 85 6.09 -50.94 3.59
N THR A 86 5.30 -51.93 4.01
CA THR A 86 4.73 -52.93 3.10
C THR A 86 3.85 -52.28 2.03
N LEU A 87 2.98 -51.34 2.40
CA LEU A 87 2.16 -50.58 1.45
C LEU A 87 3.01 -49.75 0.47
N ARG A 88 4.11 -49.16 0.94
CA ARG A 88 5.05 -48.39 0.10
C ARG A 88 5.70 -49.28 -0.96
N VAL A 89 6.30 -50.39 -0.56
CA VAL A 89 6.94 -51.35 -1.50
C VAL A 89 5.91 -51.92 -2.48
N LEU A 90 4.70 -52.26 -2.01
CA LEU A 90 3.65 -52.77 -2.89
C LEU A 90 3.08 -51.72 -3.83
N ALA A 91 3.06 -50.44 -3.44
CA ALA A 91 2.69 -49.33 -4.30
C ALA A 91 3.74 -49.15 -5.40
N GLU A 92 5.03 -49.13 -5.03
CA GLU A 92 6.16 -48.95 -5.96
C GLU A 92 6.17 -50.02 -7.05
N ASN A 93 6.05 -51.29 -6.64
CA ASN A 93 6.03 -52.42 -7.58
C ASN A 93 4.80 -52.45 -8.51
N LYS A 94 3.76 -51.66 -8.24
CA LYS A 94 2.50 -51.67 -9.00
C LYS A 94 2.16 -50.34 -9.67
N ILE A 95 3.07 -49.36 -9.71
CA ILE A 95 2.84 -48.03 -10.30
C ILE A 95 2.30 -48.14 -11.74
N ALA A 96 2.91 -48.99 -12.57
CA ALA A 96 2.51 -49.17 -13.98
C ALA A 96 1.04 -49.62 -14.13
N LEU A 97 0.49 -50.32 -13.14
CA LEU A 97 -0.88 -50.86 -13.13
C LEU A 97 -1.91 -49.87 -12.56
N MET A 98 -1.49 -48.72 -12.04
CA MET A 98 -2.40 -47.70 -11.52
C MET A 98 -3.11 -46.96 -12.65
N ASP A 99 -4.38 -46.63 -12.46
CA ASP A 99 -5.04 -45.62 -13.28
C ASP A 99 -4.57 -44.20 -12.91
N ASP A 100 -4.94 -43.23 -13.74
CA ASP A 100 -4.45 -41.85 -13.64
C ASP A 100 -4.89 -41.13 -12.36
N LEU A 101 -6.08 -41.45 -11.83
CA LEU A 101 -6.59 -40.88 -10.58
C LEU A 101 -5.86 -41.48 -9.38
N THR A 102 -5.77 -42.81 -9.35
CA THR A 102 -5.11 -43.59 -8.31
C THR A 102 -3.64 -43.20 -8.19
N LEU A 103 -2.96 -43.01 -9.32
CA LEU A 103 -1.55 -42.61 -9.36
C LEU A 103 -1.32 -41.29 -8.61
N VAL A 104 -2.14 -40.27 -8.91
CA VAL A 104 -2.01 -38.94 -8.30
C VAL A 104 -2.49 -38.93 -6.85
N ASP A 105 -3.58 -39.63 -6.52
CA ASP A 105 -4.09 -39.71 -5.14
C ASP A 105 -3.11 -40.46 -4.21
N MET A 106 -2.39 -41.47 -4.74
CA MET A 106 -1.32 -42.16 -4.03
C MET A 106 -0.13 -41.24 -3.78
N LEU A 107 0.35 -40.53 -4.81
CA LEU A 107 1.42 -39.53 -4.67
C LEU A 107 1.04 -38.48 -3.61
N TYR A 108 -0.17 -37.94 -3.71
CA TYR A 108 -0.68 -36.96 -2.75
C TYR A 108 -0.67 -37.50 -1.32
N SER A 109 -1.15 -38.73 -1.12
CA SER A 109 -1.21 -39.34 0.21
C SER A 109 0.18 -39.58 0.79
N PHE A 110 1.14 -40.08 0.00
CA PHE A 110 2.51 -40.32 0.48
C PHE A 110 3.25 -39.03 0.84
N ILE A 111 3.10 -37.96 0.05
CA ILE A 111 3.65 -36.64 0.40
C ILE A 111 3.04 -36.16 1.72
N ARG A 112 1.73 -36.33 1.92
CA ARG A 112 1.05 -35.96 3.17
C ARG A 112 1.48 -36.79 4.38
N PHE A 113 1.99 -38.00 4.17
CA PHE A 113 2.63 -38.80 5.21
C PHE A 113 4.10 -38.41 5.49
N ASN A 114 4.62 -37.35 4.85
CA ASN A 114 6.02 -36.92 4.93
C ASN A 114 6.99 -38.07 4.58
N VAL A 115 6.70 -38.81 3.51
CA VAL A 115 7.71 -39.66 2.85
C VAL A 115 8.73 -38.75 2.18
N ASP A 116 10.01 -39.12 2.24
CA ASP A 116 11.12 -38.30 1.73
C ASP A 116 10.96 -38.00 0.23
N ASP A 117 11.30 -36.79 -0.18
CA ASP A 117 11.21 -36.33 -1.57
C ASP A 117 12.16 -37.13 -2.49
N HIS A 118 13.26 -37.65 -1.93
CA HIS A 118 14.24 -38.48 -2.62
C HIS A 118 13.90 -39.98 -2.59
N ASP A 119 12.77 -40.36 -2.00
CA ASP A 119 12.33 -41.75 -1.95
C ASP A 119 12.00 -42.28 -3.35
N SER A 120 12.43 -43.51 -3.65
CA SER A 120 12.27 -44.11 -4.98
C SER A 120 10.80 -44.21 -5.41
N LEU A 121 9.90 -44.50 -4.47
CA LEU A 121 8.46 -44.51 -4.71
C LEU A 121 7.94 -43.14 -5.19
N VAL A 122 8.33 -42.05 -4.51
CA VAL A 122 7.88 -40.69 -4.86
C VAL A 122 8.43 -40.30 -6.24
N GLN A 123 9.70 -40.59 -6.50
CA GLN A 123 10.34 -40.30 -7.80
C GLN A 123 9.69 -41.08 -8.95
N GLN A 124 9.39 -42.36 -8.75
CA GLN A 124 8.73 -43.18 -9.76
C GLN A 124 7.28 -42.75 -9.99
N LEU A 125 6.52 -42.41 -8.94
CA LEU A 125 5.16 -41.88 -9.07
C LEU A 125 5.14 -40.56 -9.85
N VAL A 126 6.08 -39.65 -9.57
CA VAL A 126 6.23 -38.39 -10.32
C VAL A 126 6.63 -38.66 -11.77
N SER A 127 7.54 -39.59 -12.02
CA SER A 127 7.99 -39.96 -13.37
C SER A 127 6.87 -40.57 -14.21
N GLU A 128 6.08 -41.49 -13.62
CA GLU A 128 4.94 -42.08 -14.30
C GLU A 128 3.82 -41.04 -14.55
N ALA A 129 3.59 -40.14 -13.59
CA ALA A 129 2.63 -39.05 -13.75
C ALA A 129 3.07 -38.06 -14.83
N TRP A 130 4.38 -37.82 -14.99
CA TRP A 130 4.94 -37.05 -16.11
C TRP A 130 4.61 -37.71 -17.45
N LEU A 131 4.90 -39.01 -17.61
CA LEU A 131 4.64 -39.73 -18.86
C LEU A 131 3.17 -39.68 -19.30
N ARG A 132 2.25 -39.54 -18.34
CA ARG A 132 0.79 -39.53 -18.55
C ARG A 132 0.17 -38.14 -18.49
N ILE A 133 0.97 -37.09 -18.35
CA ILE A 133 0.50 -35.74 -17.98
C ILE A 133 -0.57 -35.18 -18.93
N ASP A 134 -0.45 -35.44 -20.24
CA ASP A 134 -1.37 -34.95 -21.27
C ASP A 134 -2.77 -35.56 -21.20
N ARG A 135 -2.90 -36.77 -20.65
CA ARG A 135 -4.19 -37.47 -20.51
C ARG A 135 -4.83 -37.30 -19.13
N LEU A 136 -4.12 -36.71 -18.17
CA LEU A 136 -4.65 -36.50 -16.82
C LEU A 136 -5.89 -35.57 -16.85
N PRO A 137 -6.96 -35.92 -16.12
CA PRO A 137 -8.10 -35.03 -15.97
C PRO A 137 -7.73 -33.79 -15.14
N MET A 138 -8.47 -32.70 -15.29
CA MET A 138 -8.18 -31.43 -14.63
C MET A 138 -8.13 -31.51 -13.10
N GLU A 139 -8.95 -32.37 -12.50
CA GLU A 139 -8.91 -32.62 -11.06
C GLU A 139 -7.56 -33.25 -10.64
N SER A 140 -7.11 -34.27 -11.35
CA SER A 140 -5.82 -34.91 -11.11
C SER A 140 -4.65 -33.97 -11.41
N LEU A 141 -4.72 -33.14 -12.47
CA LEU A 141 -3.70 -32.11 -12.73
C LEU A 141 -3.62 -31.09 -11.60
N SER A 142 -4.75 -30.64 -11.06
CA SER A 142 -4.78 -29.74 -9.91
C SER A 142 -4.13 -30.36 -8.69
N LYS A 143 -4.50 -31.59 -8.32
CA LYS A 143 -3.86 -32.34 -7.21
C LYS A 143 -2.37 -32.59 -7.47
N PHE A 144 -1.99 -32.92 -8.70
CA PHE A 144 -0.59 -33.15 -9.07
C PHE A 144 0.24 -31.87 -8.96
N SER A 145 -0.28 -30.72 -9.40
CA SER A 145 0.38 -29.42 -9.23
C SER A 145 0.59 -29.05 -7.75
N MET A 146 -0.34 -29.46 -6.86
CA MET A 146 -0.17 -29.32 -5.42
C MET A 146 0.99 -30.18 -4.92
N CYS A 147 1.07 -31.44 -5.35
CA CYS A 147 2.17 -32.35 -5.01
C CYS A 147 3.53 -31.77 -5.42
N LEU A 148 3.65 -31.32 -6.68
CA LEU A 148 4.88 -30.70 -7.19
C LEU A 148 5.30 -29.46 -6.40
N SER A 149 4.33 -28.68 -5.91
CA SER A 149 4.64 -27.49 -5.12
C SER A 149 5.15 -27.80 -3.72
N GLU A 150 4.64 -28.87 -3.10
CA GLU A 150 5.12 -29.38 -1.80
C GLU A 150 6.53 -29.98 -1.95
N LEU A 151 6.82 -30.64 -3.07
CA LEU A 151 8.15 -31.13 -3.47
C LEU A 151 9.12 -30.02 -3.92
N GLN A 152 8.76 -28.74 -3.77
CA GLN A 152 9.55 -27.58 -4.19
C GLN A 152 9.86 -27.50 -5.71
N LEU A 153 9.09 -28.19 -6.55
CA LEU A 153 9.23 -28.22 -8.01
C LEU A 153 8.39 -27.15 -8.74
N GLN A 154 8.18 -25.99 -8.11
CA GLN A 154 7.27 -24.93 -8.61
C GLN A 154 7.75 -24.30 -9.92
N ASN A 155 9.06 -24.23 -10.15
CA ASN A 155 9.66 -23.69 -11.38
C ASN A 155 10.23 -24.79 -12.30
N SER A 156 9.71 -26.01 -12.19
CA SER A 156 10.19 -27.15 -12.98
C SER A 156 9.59 -27.17 -14.40
N PRO A 157 10.23 -27.87 -15.37
CA PRO A 157 9.63 -28.11 -16.69
C PRO A 157 8.27 -28.79 -16.62
N LEU A 158 8.06 -29.64 -15.61
CA LEU A 158 6.78 -30.27 -15.29
C LEU A 158 5.68 -29.24 -15.01
N MET A 159 5.95 -28.26 -14.14
CA MET A 159 4.99 -27.18 -13.87
C MET A 159 4.76 -26.31 -15.10
N GLY A 160 5.79 -26.10 -15.93
CA GLY A 160 5.66 -25.46 -17.24
C GLY A 160 4.72 -26.22 -18.18
N HIS A 161 4.83 -27.56 -18.21
CA HIS A 161 3.94 -28.38 -19.03
C HIS A 161 2.49 -28.34 -18.53
N ILE A 162 2.26 -28.40 -17.21
CA ILE A 162 0.93 -28.19 -16.62
C ILE A 162 0.38 -26.82 -17.02
N THR A 163 1.20 -25.77 -16.98
CA THR A 163 0.79 -24.40 -17.36
C THR A 163 0.35 -24.35 -18.83
N SER A 164 1.05 -25.05 -19.73
CA SER A 164 0.66 -25.18 -21.15
C SER A 164 -0.67 -25.92 -21.33
N ILE A 165 -0.88 -27.02 -20.60
CA ILE A 165 -2.15 -27.77 -20.63
C ILE A 165 -3.31 -26.90 -20.13
N VAL A 166 -3.09 -26.11 -19.08
CA VAL A 166 -4.08 -25.16 -18.56
C VAL A 166 -4.41 -24.10 -19.61
N ASP A 167 -3.42 -23.54 -20.31
CA ASP A 167 -3.65 -22.55 -21.39
C ASP A 167 -4.52 -23.14 -22.52
N GLN A 168 -4.28 -24.39 -22.91
CA GLN A 168 -5.02 -25.05 -23.98
C GLN A 168 -6.44 -25.48 -23.59
N ARG A 169 -6.65 -25.89 -22.34
CA ARG A 169 -7.89 -26.51 -21.87
C ARG A 169 -8.63 -25.68 -20.82
N LEU A 170 -8.33 -24.39 -20.71
CA LEU A 170 -8.92 -23.50 -19.70
C LEU A 170 -10.46 -23.51 -19.70
N SER A 171 -11.07 -23.54 -20.89
CA SER A 171 -12.52 -23.56 -21.07
C SER A 171 -13.19 -24.82 -20.52
N SER A 172 -12.45 -25.91 -20.34
CA SER A 172 -12.97 -27.17 -19.78
C SER A 172 -13.03 -27.19 -18.24
N ILE A 173 -12.52 -26.15 -17.56
CA ILE A 173 -12.48 -26.08 -16.11
C ILE A 173 -13.75 -25.39 -15.61
N ASP A 174 -14.71 -26.17 -15.11
CA ASP A 174 -15.98 -25.67 -14.56
C ASP A 174 -15.99 -25.60 -13.01
N ASP A 175 -15.13 -26.34 -12.32
CA ASP A 175 -15.04 -26.27 -10.85
C ASP A 175 -14.05 -25.16 -10.43
N ALA A 176 -14.59 -24.12 -9.78
CA ALA A 176 -13.82 -23.00 -9.24
C ALA A 176 -12.70 -23.44 -8.29
N ARG A 177 -12.86 -24.56 -7.55
CA ARG A 177 -11.80 -25.08 -6.67
C ARG A 177 -10.59 -25.58 -7.46
N ILE A 178 -10.84 -26.24 -8.59
CA ILE A 178 -9.79 -26.76 -9.49
C ILE A 178 -9.03 -25.58 -10.09
N LEU A 179 -9.76 -24.60 -10.66
CA LEU A 179 -9.17 -23.41 -11.28
C LEU A 179 -8.32 -22.62 -10.29
N THR A 180 -8.89 -22.25 -9.14
CA THR A 180 -8.21 -21.40 -8.15
C THR A 180 -7.00 -22.07 -7.50
N SER A 181 -7.05 -23.39 -7.35
CA SER A 181 -5.90 -24.19 -6.93
C SER A 181 -4.77 -24.11 -7.97
N LEU A 182 -5.09 -24.35 -9.25
CA LEU A 182 -4.11 -24.26 -10.35
C LEU A 182 -3.51 -22.86 -10.46
N MET A 183 -4.35 -21.80 -10.44
CA MET A 183 -3.92 -20.40 -10.53
C MET A 183 -2.78 -20.09 -9.55
N ILE A 184 -2.92 -20.45 -8.27
CA ILE A 184 -1.87 -20.20 -7.26
C ILE A 184 -0.57 -20.95 -7.63
N ARG A 185 -0.70 -22.20 -8.05
CA ARG A 185 0.44 -23.11 -8.27
C ARG A 185 1.26 -22.72 -9.51
N ILE A 186 0.60 -22.27 -10.58
CA ILE A 186 1.26 -21.86 -11.82
C ILE A 186 1.69 -20.39 -11.84
N SER A 187 1.39 -19.62 -10.78
CA SER A 187 1.52 -18.14 -10.77
C SER A 187 2.89 -17.59 -11.20
N SER A 188 4.00 -18.29 -10.95
CA SER A 188 5.34 -17.85 -11.38
C SER A 188 5.63 -18.02 -12.87
N LEU A 189 4.82 -18.81 -13.59
CA LEU A 189 5.02 -19.20 -15.00
C LEU A 189 3.97 -18.61 -15.96
N VAL A 190 3.03 -17.85 -15.44
CA VAL A 190 1.90 -17.31 -16.23
C VAL A 190 2.36 -16.19 -17.17
N SER A 191 2.06 -16.33 -18.46
CA SER A 191 2.23 -15.27 -19.46
C SER A 191 1.11 -14.21 -19.35
N PRO A 192 1.31 -12.97 -19.84
CA PRO A 192 0.25 -11.95 -19.82
C PRO A 192 -1.05 -12.40 -20.51
N ARG A 193 -0.95 -13.13 -21.63
CA ARG A 193 -2.12 -13.68 -22.33
C ARG A 193 -2.89 -14.68 -21.45
N LEU A 194 -2.17 -15.63 -20.86
CA LEU A 194 -2.79 -16.63 -19.98
C LEU A 194 -3.34 -16.00 -18.70
N ARG A 195 -2.66 -14.98 -18.15
CA ARG A 195 -3.15 -14.20 -17.01
C ARG A 195 -4.54 -13.63 -17.30
N ASP A 196 -4.69 -12.93 -18.41
CA ASP A 196 -5.94 -12.26 -18.76
C ASP A 196 -7.05 -13.30 -18.99
N ALA A 197 -6.74 -14.41 -19.67
CA ALA A 197 -7.68 -15.51 -19.86
C ALA A 197 -8.10 -16.17 -18.52
N LEU A 198 -7.16 -16.39 -17.59
CA LEU A 198 -7.44 -16.94 -16.26
C LEU A 198 -8.32 -15.99 -15.44
N ILE A 199 -8.09 -14.68 -15.53
CA ILE A 199 -8.91 -13.66 -14.86
C ILE A 199 -10.33 -13.68 -15.40
N SER A 200 -10.52 -13.64 -16.73
CA SER A 200 -11.85 -13.70 -17.34
C SER A 200 -12.59 -14.98 -16.96
N ARG A 201 -11.92 -16.15 -17.02
CA ARG A 201 -12.54 -17.42 -16.61
C ARG A 201 -12.87 -17.45 -15.12
N ALA A 202 -12.04 -16.86 -14.26
CA ALA A 202 -12.31 -16.75 -12.83
C ALA A 202 -13.56 -15.89 -12.57
N GLU A 203 -13.76 -14.79 -13.30
CA GLU A 203 -14.96 -13.95 -13.18
C GLU A 203 -16.24 -14.71 -13.55
N GLU A 204 -16.23 -15.46 -14.65
CA GLU A 204 -17.36 -16.30 -15.06
C GLU A 204 -17.73 -17.35 -14.00
N LEU A 205 -16.72 -18.02 -13.42
CA LEU A 205 -16.95 -19.03 -12.38
C LEU A 205 -17.42 -18.42 -11.06
N LEU A 206 -17.03 -17.19 -10.72
CA LEU A 206 -17.54 -16.51 -9.54
C LEU A 206 -19.03 -16.19 -9.65
N ASP A 207 -19.53 -15.93 -10.86
CA ASP A 207 -20.95 -15.62 -11.08
C ASP A 207 -21.86 -16.86 -10.92
N THR A 208 -21.29 -18.06 -11.03
CA THR A 208 -22.03 -19.34 -10.98
C THR A 208 -21.77 -20.17 -9.72
N MET A 209 -20.72 -19.86 -8.96
CA MET A 209 -20.34 -20.57 -7.74
C MET A 209 -21.29 -20.26 -6.57
N ASP A 210 -21.49 -21.24 -5.69
CA ASP A 210 -22.12 -21.03 -4.38
C ASP A 210 -21.37 -19.97 -3.55
N PRO A 211 -22.01 -18.83 -3.24
CA PRO A 211 -21.41 -17.74 -2.47
C PRO A 211 -20.94 -18.14 -1.07
N ALA A 212 -21.40 -19.26 -0.49
CA ALA A 212 -20.91 -19.73 0.81
C ALA A 212 -19.43 -20.15 0.79
N ASN A 213 -18.85 -20.42 -0.38
CA ASN A 213 -17.48 -20.92 -0.53
C ASN A 213 -16.43 -19.80 -0.67
N TYR A 214 -16.16 -19.06 0.42
CA TYR A 214 -15.20 -17.94 0.43
C TYR A 214 -13.73 -18.33 0.14
N ASN A 215 -13.39 -19.62 0.21
CA ASN A 215 -12.04 -20.10 -0.04
C ASN A 215 -11.56 -19.86 -1.48
N ASN A 216 -12.46 -19.95 -2.46
CA ASN A 216 -12.11 -19.74 -3.86
C ASN A 216 -11.78 -18.25 -4.13
N PRO A 217 -12.63 -17.27 -3.75
CA PRO A 217 -12.28 -15.85 -3.77
C PRO A 217 -10.94 -15.56 -3.09
N ARG A 218 -10.70 -16.07 -1.88
CA ARG A 218 -9.42 -15.87 -1.17
C ARG A 218 -8.23 -16.35 -1.99
N ARG A 219 -8.34 -17.51 -2.64
CA ARG A 219 -7.29 -18.06 -3.52
C ARG A 219 -7.09 -17.22 -4.78
N MET A 220 -8.15 -16.65 -5.36
CA MET A 220 -8.06 -15.73 -6.50
C MET A 220 -7.32 -14.44 -6.13
N VAL A 221 -7.62 -13.88 -4.95
CA VAL A 221 -6.88 -12.72 -4.41
C VAL A 221 -5.40 -13.07 -4.18
N GLN A 222 -5.13 -14.26 -3.66
CA GLN A 222 -3.75 -14.74 -3.51
C GLN A 222 -3.03 -14.88 -4.86
N PHE A 223 -3.70 -15.39 -5.88
CA PHE A 223 -3.15 -15.46 -7.24
C PHE A 223 -2.77 -14.08 -7.75
N MET A 224 -3.68 -13.09 -7.67
CA MET A 224 -3.43 -11.71 -8.09
C MET A 224 -2.20 -11.11 -7.40
N ARG A 225 -2.07 -11.35 -6.09
CA ARG A 225 -0.88 -10.93 -5.33
C ARG A 225 0.39 -11.59 -5.86
N ASN A 226 0.38 -12.89 -6.11
CA ASN A 226 1.56 -13.63 -6.58
C ASN A 226 2.06 -13.13 -7.94
N ILE A 227 1.14 -12.83 -8.87
CA ILE A 227 1.48 -12.29 -10.19
C ILE A 227 1.74 -10.77 -10.18
N LYS A 228 1.64 -10.13 -9.00
CA LYS A 228 1.78 -8.67 -8.80
C LYS A 228 0.89 -7.84 -9.74
N HIS A 229 -0.31 -8.33 -10.03
CA HIS A 229 -1.26 -7.66 -10.91
C HIS A 229 -2.57 -7.43 -10.16
N SER A 230 -2.94 -6.16 -9.99
CA SER A 230 -4.18 -5.75 -9.33
C SER A 230 -5.26 -5.53 -10.38
N TYR A 231 -6.23 -6.45 -10.46
CA TYR A 231 -7.39 -6.33 -11.34
C TYR A 231 -8.65 -6.12 -10.51
N ARG A 232 -9.09 -4.86 -10.44
CA ARG A 232 -10.13 -4.42 -9.50
C ARG A 232 -11.51 -5.09 -9.69
N PRO A 233 -12.02 -5.32 -10.92
CA PRO A 233 -13.33 -5.96 -11.09
C PRO A 233 -13.42 -7.34 -10.42
N LEU A 234 -12.41 -8.18 -10.61
CA LEU A 234 -12.32 -9.48 -9.95
C LEU A 234 -12.14 -9.33 -8.42
N LEU A 235 -11.35 -8.35 -7.96
CA LEU A 235 -11.20 -8.06 -6.53
C LEU A 235 -12.52 -7.64 -5.88
N ASP A 236 -13.30 -6.78 -6.52
CA ASP A 236 -14.60 -6.33 -6.02
C ASP A 236 -15.60 -7.50 -5.96
N LYS A 237 -15.63 -8.37 -7.00
CA LYS A 237 -16.44 -9.60 -6.97
C LYS A 237 -16.00 -10.53 -5.83
N CYS A 238 -14.69 -10.75 -5.66
CA CYS A 238 -14.17 -11.54 -4.55
C CYS A 238 -14.56 -10.95 -3.19
N ASN A 239 -14.45 -9.64 -3.06
CA ASN A 239 -14.74 -8.92 -1.83
C ASN A 239 -16.22 -9.03 -1.44
N LYS A 240 -17.14 -8.92 -2.39
CA LYS A 240 -18.58 -9.13 -2.16
C LYS A 240 -18.87 -10.51 -1.56
N ILE A 241 -18.26 -11.57 -2.10
CA ILE A 241 -18.45 -12.94 -1.59
C ILE A 241 -17.83 -13.12 -0.19
N ILE A 242 -16.66 -12.51 0.04
CA ILE A 242 -16.00 -12.53 1.35
C ILE A 242 -16.87 -11.82 2.40
N LEU A 243 -17.45 -10.67 2.07
CA LEU A 243 -18.35 -9.90 2.94
C LEU A 243 -19.59 -10.69 3.37
N ILE A 244 -20.22 -11.43 2.45
CA ILE A 244 -21.37 -12.30 2.76
C ILE A 244 -21.01 -13.35 3.83
N ASN A 245 -19.76 -13.80 3.87
CA ASN A 245 -19.28 -14.82 4.80
C ASN A 245 -18.59 -14.25 6.05
N MET A 246 -18.65 -12.93 6.30
CA MET A 246 -17.87 -12.29 7.37
C MET A 246 -18.09 -12.92 8.76
N SER A 247 -19.33 -13.30 9.08
CA SER A 247 -19.68 -13.95 10.37
C SER A 247 -19.05 -15.34 10.55
N ARG A 248 -18.62 -16.00 9.48
CA ARG A 248 -17.97 -17.32 9.50
C ARG A 248 -16.44 -17.23 9.54
N LEU A 249 -15.88 -16.04 9.33
CA LEU A 249 -14.43 -15.85 9.34
C LEU A 249 -13.92 -15.76 10.77
N ASP A 250 -12.79 -16.41 11.01
CA ASP A 250 -11.99 -16.30 12.23
C ASP A 250 -10.90 -15.23 12.08
N ALA A 251 -10.19 -14.94 13.16
CA ALA A 251 -9.12 -13.93 13.17
C ALA A 251 -7.99 -14.26 12.19
N GLU A 252 -7.68 -15.55 11.98
CA GLU A 252 -6.62 -15.98 11.06
C GLU A 252 -6.98 -15.68 9.59
N ASN A 253 -8.18 -16.09 9.16
CA ASN A 253 -8.63 -15.86 7.79
C ASN A 253 -8.81 -14.37 7.50
N ILE A 254 -9.33 -13.59 8.46
CA ILE A 254 -9.43 -12.12 8.34
C ILE A 254 -8.04 -11.51 8.18
N SER A 255 -7.09 -11.84 9.07
CA SER A 255 -5.71 -11.35 9.01
C SER A 255 -5.04 -11.70 7.68
N MET A 256 -5.27 -12.91 7.16
CA MET A 256 -4.74 -13.34 5.86
C MET A 256 -5.32 -12.50 4.71
N ILE A 257 -6.65 -12.31 4.66
CA ILE A 257 -7.31 -11.53 3.61
C ILE A 257 -6.85 -10.07 3.65
N MET A 258 -6.77 -9.47 4.85
CA MET A 258 -6.22 -8.12 5.03
C MET A 258 -4.80 -8.00 4.47
N GLY A 259 -3.92 -8.97 4.78
CA GLY A 259 -2.57 -8.99 4.25
C GLY A 259 -2.51 -9.15 2.72
N LEU A 260 -3.46 -9.89 2.12
CA LEU A 260 -3.58 -10.00 0.67
C LEU A 260 -4.01 -8.68 0.02
N TYR A 261 -5.03 -8.03 0.59
CA TYR A 261 -5.52 -6.72 0.13
C TYR A 261 -4.46 -5.62 0.25
N GLN A 262 -3.77 -5.55 1.39
CA GLN A 262 -2.65 -4.63 1.58
C GLN A 262 -1.54 -4.85 0.55
N GLY A 263 -1.20 -6.11 0.27
CA GLY A 263 -0.20 -6.46 -0.76
C GLY A 263 -0.59 -6.05 -2.19
N LEU A 264 -1.90 -5.95 -2.46
CA LEU A 264 -2.46 -5.51 -3.75
C LEU A 264 -2.84 -4.03 -3.78
N GLN A 265 -2.66 -3.31 -2.67
CA GLN A 265 -3.14 -1.93 -2.49
C GLN A 265 -4.65 -1.80 -2.75
N PHE A 266 -5.40 -2.87 -2.50
CA PHE A 266 -6.85 -2.90 -2.63
C PHE A 266 -7.48 -2.43 -1.31
N ASN A 267 -8.12 -1.27 -1.34
CA ASN A 267 -8.78 -0.69 -0.17
C ASN A 267 -10.29 -0.71 -0.39
N SER A 268 -11.02 -1.50 0.40
CA SER A 268 -12.48 -1.54 0.40
C SER A 268 -13.03 -0.95 1.70
N CYS A 269 -13.94 0.04 1.60
CA CYS A 269 -14.66 0.59 2.75
C CYS A 269 -15.47 -0.47 3.49
N ASP A 270 -16.34 -1.15 2.75
CA ASP A 270 -17.28 -2.14 3.30
C ASP A 270 -16.54 -3.25 4.04
N PHE A 271 -15.41 -3.70 3.50
CA PHE A 271 -14.58 -4.72 4.15
C PHE A 271 -14.01 -4.23 5.47
N SER A 272 -13.40 -3.04 5.51
CA SER A 272 -12.84 -2.47 6.75
C SER A 272 -13.93 -2.26 7.82
N LEU A 273 -15.12 -1.79 7.42
CA LEU A 273 -16.24 -1.58 8.33
C LEU A 273 -16.84 -2.88 8.87
N ALA A 274 -16.86 -3.94 8.07
CA ALA A 274 -17.36 -5.25 8.50
C ALA A 274 -16.35 -6.02 9.37
N VAL A 275 -15.05 -5.83 9.14
CA VAL A 275 -13.98 -6.52 9.86
C VAL A 275 -13.84 -6.06 11.31
N LYS A 276 -13.90 -4.74 11.56
CA LYS A 276 -13.75 -4.15 12.91
C LYS A 276 -14.69 -4.80 13.96
N PRO A 277 -16.03 -4.81 13.79
CA PRO A 277 -16.93 -5.41 14.77
C PRO A 277 -16.74 -6.91 14.90
N ARG A 278 -16.45 -7.60 13.79
CA ARG A 278 -16.21 -9.05 13.80
C ARG A 278 -14.96 -9.42 14.60
N LEU A 279 -13.87 -8.67 14.45
CA LEU A 279 -12.66 -8.87 15.25
C LEU A 279 -12.88 -8.52 16.73
N THR A 280 -13.69 -7.50 17.02
CA THR A 280 -14.07 -7.17 18.41
C THR A 280 -14.85 -8.31 19.08
N GLU A 281 -15.78 -8.95 18.38
CA GLU A 281 -16.50 -10.13 18.88
C GLU A 281 -15.55 -11.31 19.20
N LEU A 282 -14.47 -11.45 18.44
CA LEU A 282 -13.53 -12.57 18.56
C LEU A 282 -12.49 -12.40 19.68
N ILE A 283 -12.44 -11.25 20.37
CA ILE A 283 -11.46 -10.95 21.43
C ILE A 283 -11.49 -12.05 22.51
N ASP A 284 -12.67 -12.35 23.05
CA ASP A 284 -12.81 -13.28 24.17
C ASP A 284 -12.56 -14.74 23.77
N SER A 285 -12.75 -15.06 22.48
CA SER A 285 -12.55 -16.41 21.94
C SER A 285 -11.09 -16.70 21.55
N SER A 286 -10.27 -15.65 21.38
CA SER A 286 -8.89 -15.75 20.89
C SER A 286 -7.89 -15.78 22.05
N THR A 287 -7.98 -16.81 22.88
CA THR A 287 -7.17 -16.92 24.11
C THR A 287 -5.80 -17.57 23.89
N ASP A 288 -5.63 -18.37 22.84
CA ASP A 288 -4.35 -18.98 22.54
C ASP A 288 -3.37 -17.98 21.89
N PRO A 289 -2.05 -18.09 22.15
CA PRO A 289 -1.05 -17.16 21.61
C PRO A 289 -1.08 -17.00 20.07
N HIS A 290 -1.49 -18.03 19.33
CA HIS A 290 -1.53 -18.00 17.87
C HIS A 290 -2.70 -17.18 17.35
N SER A 291 -3.92 -17.53 17.74
CA SER A 291 -5.13 -16.80 17.36
C SER A 291 -5.09 -15.37 17.87
N PHE A 292 -4.63 -15.15 19.12
CA PHE A 292 -4.47 -13.82 19.69
C PHE A 292 -3.53 -12.95 18.86
N THR A 293 -2.37 -13.46 18.45
CA THR A 293 -1.42 -12.67 17.64
C THR A 293 -2.05 -12.23 16.32
N LYS A 294 -2.83 -13.10 15.66
CA LYS A 294 -3.54 -12.76 14.42
C LYS A 294 -4.61 -11.69 14.64
N LEU A 295 -5.36 -11.81 15.73
CA LEU A 295 -6.36 -10.83 16.13
C LEU A 295 -5.72 -9.47 16.45
N PHE A 296 -4.65 -9.45 17.24
CA PHE A 296 -3.93 -8.25 17.65
C PHE A 296 -3.44 -7.46 16.43
N VAL A 297 -2.74 -8.13 15.50
CA VAL A 297 -2.20 -7.51 14.28
C VAL A 297 -3.30 -6.93 13.39
N ALA A 298 -4.46 -7.59 13.33
CA ALA A 298 -5.57 -7.15 12.49
C ALA A 298 -6.40 -6.03 13.13
N LEU A 299 -6.70 -6.12 14.43
CA LEU A 299 -7.63 -5.22 15.13
C LEU A 299 -6.94 -3.97 15.68
N ALA A 300 -5.72 -4.07 16.21
CA ALA A 300 -5.07 -2.95 16.89
C ALA A 300 -4.97 -1.67 16.03
N PRO A 301 -4.67 -1.72 14.71
CA PRO A 301 -4.63 -0.54 13.84
C PRO A 301 -5.96 0.19 13.65
N MET A 302 -7.09 -0.48 13.86
CA MET A 302 -8.45 0.06 13.62
C MET A 302 -9.29 0.20 14.90
N ALA A 303 -8.70 -0.15 16.05
CA ALA A 303 -9.36 -0.16 17.34
C ALA A 303 -9.40 1.23 17.99
N SER A 304 -10.45 1.50 18.78
CA SER A 304 -10.50 2.67 19.66
C SER A 304 -9.41 2.60 20.72
N GLN A 305 -9.09 3.73 21.36
CA GLN A 305 -8.06 3.76 22.42
C GLN A 305 -8.34 2.72 23.52
N GLU A 306 -9.58 2.62 23.97
CA GLU A 306 -9.99 1.67 25.01
C GLU A 306 -9.75 0.21 24.62
N ILE A 307 -10.14 -0.19 23.39
CA ILE A 307 -9.91 -1.53 22.89
C ILE A 307 -8.41 -1.79 22.72
N ARG A 308 -7.64 -0.80 22.25
CA ARG A 308 -6.18 -0.91 22.10
C ARG A 308 -5.50 -1.14 23.45
N ASP A 309 -5.86 -0.38 24.47
CA ASP A 309 -5.30 -0.54 25.82
C ASP A 309 -5.61 -1.94 26.38
N GLY A 310 -6.83 -2.44 26.16
CA GLY A 310 -7.22 -3.82 26.50
C GLY A 310 -6.38 -4.88 25.77
N LEU A 311 -6.21 -4.74 24.46
CA LEU A 311 -5.39 -5.65 23.64
C LEU A 311 -3.93 -5.65 24.07
N GLU A 312 -3.35 -4.49 24.37
CA GLU A 312 -1.97 -4.39 24.85
C GLU A 312 -1.77 -5.06 26.22
N ASN A 313 -2.76 -4.94 27.12
CA ASN A 313 -2.73 -5.63 28.41
C ASN A 313 -2.77 -7.16 28.23
N THR A 314 -3.64 -7.67 27.35
CA THR A 314 -3.69 -9.11 27.03
C THR A 314 -2.39 -9.58 26.38
N ALA A 315 -1.82 -8.79 25.45
CA ALA A 315 -0.53 -9.08 24.83
C ALA A 315 0.60 -9.15 25.86
N LEU A 316 0.58 -8.29 26.88
CA LEU A 316 1.56 -8.29 27.96
C LEU A 316 1.49 -9.57 28.79
N LEU A 317 0.28 -10.08 29.06
CA LEU A 317 0.07 -11.34 29.80
C LEU A 317 0.57 -12.55 29.00
N LEU A 318 0.29 -12.59 27.69
CA LEU A 318 0.66 -13.70 26.80
C LEU A 318 2.11 -13.63 26.30
N ALA A 319 2.82 -12.54 26.55
CA ALA A 319 4.11 -12.25 25.91
C ALA A 319 5.17 -13.36 26.09
N ASP A 320 5.21 -14.02 27.26
CA ASP A 320 6.17 -15.10 27.53
C ASP A 320 5.87 -16.40 26.76
N GLU A 321 4.64 -16.59 26.30
CA GLU A 321 4.20 -17.77 25.55
C GLU A 321 4.34 -17.58 24.03
N LEU A 322 4.67 -16.37 23.58
CA LEU A 322 4.81 -16.06 22.16
C LEU A 322 6.05 -16.74 21.56
N THR A 323 5.85 -17.36 20.40
CA THR A 323 6.96 -17.79 19.54
C THR A 323 7.73 -16.57 19.01
N PRO A 324 8.99 -16.74 18.56
CA PRO A 324 9.78 -15.64 18.02
C PRO A 324 9.08 -14.91 16.86
N HIS A 325 8.44 -15.65 15.96
CA HIS A 325 7.73 -15.05 14.83
C HIS A 325 6.45 -14.30 15.25
N GLN A 326 5.77 -14.73 16.31
CA GLN A 326 4.64 -13.99 16.88
C GLN A 326 5.10 -12.71 17.57
N ALA A 327 6.19 -12.75 18.33
CA ALA A 327 6.76 -11.57 18.97
C ALA A 327 7.16 -10.49 17.95
N LEU A 328 7.74 -10.89 16.82
CA LEU A 328 8.01 -9.98 15.70
C LEU A 328 6.72 -9.36 15.14
N ALA A 329 5.68 -10.16 14.91
CA ALA A 329 4.41 -9.65 14.38
C ALA A 329 3.75 -8.64 15.34
N VAL A 330 3.80 -8.90 16.65
CA VAL A 330 3.32 -7.95 17.68
C VAL A 330 4.16 -6.67 17.66
N ALA A 331 5.49 -6.76 17.56
CA ALA A 331 6.36 -5.58 17.48
C ALA A 331 6.04 -4.68 16.27
N GLU A 332 5.75 -5.28 15.12
CA GLU A 332 5.34 -4.55 13.91
C GLU A 332 3.96 -3.89 14.08
N ALA A 333 2.99 -4.60 14.67
CA ALA A 333 1.69 -4.02 14.96
C ALA A 333 1.78 -2.86 15.98
N LEU A 334 2.64 -2.98 17.00
CA LEU A 334 2.91 -1.89 17.95
C LEU A 334 3.52 -0.66 17.25
N GLN A 335 4.40 -0.88 16.27
CA GLN A 335 4.96 0.17 15.44
C GLN A 335 3.88 0.86 14.60
N ASP A 336 2.97 0.10 14.00
CA ASP A 336 1.88 0.64 13.18
C ASP A 336 0.92 1.52 13.99
N ILE A 337 0.61 1.14 15.23
CA ILE A 337 -0.22 1.94 16.15
C ILE A 337 0.55 3.01 16.93
N GLN A 338 1.88 3.11 16.72
CA GLN A 338 2.79 4.00 17.46
C GLN A 338 2.61 3.89 18.99
N SER A 339 2.52 2.65 19.50
CA SER A 339 2.28 2.40 20.93
C SER A 339 3.36 3.00 21.82
N ARG A 340 2.95 3.50 22.98
CA ARG A 340 3.84 4.04 24.03
C ARG A 340 3.98 3.10 25.23
N ASN A 341 3.45 1.89 25.15
CA ASN A 341 3.47 0.94 26.25
C ASN A 341 4.84 0.30 26.43
N LEU A 342 5.69 0.97 27.21
CA LEU A 342 7.06 0.54 27.48
C LEU A 342 7.14 -0.84 28.15
N SER A 343 6.13 -1.22 28.94
CA SER A 343 6.12 -2.52 29.62
C SER A 343 6.01 -3.68 28.64
N LEU A 344 5.07 -3.59 27.70
CA LEU A 344 4.89 -4.54 26.61
C LEU A 344 6.11 -4.54 25.67
N LEU A 345 6.59 -3.36 25.29
CA LEU A 345 7.79 -3.24 24.44
C LEU A 345 9.02 -3.92 25.06
N ASN A 346 9.27 -3.72 26.35
CA ASN A 346 10.36 -4.38 27.07
C ASN A 346 10.21 -5.91 27.07
N LYS A 347 8.98 -6.40 27.26
CA LYS A 347 8.70 -7.83 27.29
C LYS A 347 8.88 -8.47 25.92
N ILE A 348 8.33 -7.87 24.87
CA ILE A 348 8.49 -8.32 23.47
C ILE A 348 9.96 -8.25 23.03
N ALA A 349 10.67 -7.16 23.36
CA ALA A 349 12.10 -7.04 23.09
C ALA A 349 12.92 -8.13 23.79
N SER A 350 12.56 -8.51 25.02
CA SER A 350 13.18 -9.62 25.75
C SER A 350 12.97 -10.97 25.04
N VAL A 351 11.75 -11.26 24.58
CA VAL A 351 11.44 -12.49 23.80
C VAL A 351 12.27 -12.54 22.51
N ILE A 352 12.38 -11.41 21.80
CA ILE A 352 13.21 -11.26 20.61
C ILE A 352 14.69 -11.49 20.94
N GLN A 353 15.19 -10.87 22.01
CA GLN A 353 16.59 -10.96 22.44
C GLN A 353 17.00 -12.40 22.82
N ARG A 354 16.10 -13.16 23.44
CA ARG A 354 16.32 -14.57 23.80
C ARG A 354 16.40 -15.50 22.59
N ASN A 355 15.74 -15.13 21.49
CA ASN A 355 15.59 -15.98 20.30
C ASN A 355 16.31 -15.44 19.05
N LEU A 356 17.34 -14.60 19.22
CA LEU A 356 18.05 -13.96 18.10
C LEU A 356 18.60 -14.96 17.06
N HIS A 357 18.99 -16.16 17.49
CA HIS A 357 19.55 -17.21 16.64
C HIS A 357 18.53 -17.84 15.67
N VAL A 358 17.22 -17.67 15.92
CA VAL A 358 16.15 -18.23 15.08
C VAL A 358 15.86 -17.32 13.87
N TYR A 359 16.14 -16.03 13.98
CA TYR A 359 15.76 -15.06 12.96
C TYR A 359 16.73 -15.05 11.78
N LYS A 360 16.15 -15.08 10.58
CA LYS A 360 16.89 -14.82 9.33
C LYS A 360 17.24 -13.34 9.21
N PRO A 361 18.25 -12.95 8.40
CA PRO A 361 18.65 -11.54 8.24
C PRO A 361 17.49 -10.59 7.91
N VAL A 362 16.56 -11.00 7.05
CA VAL A 362 15.37 -10.21 6.70
C VAL A 362 14.48 -9.92 7.91
N GLN A 363 14.32 -10.91 8.79
CA GLN A 363 13.53 -10.77 10.02
C GLN A 363 14.25 -9.89 11.03
N VAL A 364 15.57 -10.04 11.17
CA VAL A 364 16.42 -9.16 12.00
C VAL A 364 16.30 -7.70 11.56
N ALA A 365 16.27 -7.46 10.24
CA ALA A 365 16.11 -6.13 9.71
C ALA A 365 14.73 -5.53 10.00
N ARG A 366 13.66 -6.33 9.90
CA ARG A 366 12.29 -5.94 10.30
C ARG A 366 12.21 -5.60 11.78
N ILE A 367 12.86 -6.39 12.65
CA ILE A 367 12.97 -6.12 14.10
C ILE A 367 13.61 -4.74 14.33
N ILE A 368 14.76 -4.47 13.70
CA ILE A 368 15.45 -3.19 13.86
C ILE A 368 14.55 -2.04 13.41
N GLN A 369 13.90 -2.17 12.25
CA GLN A 369 13.01 -1.15 11.72
C GLN A 369 11.86 -0.84 12.70
N ALA A 370 11.18 -1.87 13.20
CA ALA A 370 10.07 -1.71 14.14
C ALA A 370 10.52 -1.01 15.44
N LEU A 371 11.57 -1.53 16.09
CA LEU A 371 12.09 -0.98 17.35
C LEU A 371 12.63 0.45 17.19
N PHE A 372 13.27 0.75 16.06
CA PHE A 372 13.78 2.09 15.78
C PHE A 372 12.66 3.11 15.58
N LEU A 373 11.62 2.77 14.82
CA LEU A 373 10.47 3.65 14.59
C LEU A 373 9.64 3.87 15.86
N LEU A 374 9.60 2.87 16.75
CA LEU A 374 9.05 2.98 18.10
C LEU A 374 9.92 3.81 19.06
N LYS A 375 11.10 4.26 18.63
CA LYS A 375 12.09 4.98 19.44
C LYS A 375 12.50 4.21 20.70
N TYR A 376 12.49 2.87 20.62
CA TYR A 376 12.88 2.01 21.73
C TYR A 376 14.36 2.20 22.05
N GLN A 377 14.71 2.29 23.34
CA GLN A 377 16.08 2.57 23.79
C GLN A 377 16.71 1.34 24.42
N ASN A 378 17.49 0.59 23.63
CA ASN A 378 18.32 -0.51 24.13
C ASN A 378 19.59 -0.63 23.26
N PRO A 379 20.68 0.08 23.60
CA PRO A 379 21.89 0.11 22.77
C PRO A 379 22.56 -1.26 22.65
N GLU A 380 22.48 -2.10 23.68
CA GLU A 380 23.07 -3.45 23.67
C GLU A 380 22.35 -4.38 22.67
N LEU A 381 21.02 -4.35 22.65
CA LEU A 381 20.23 -5.13 21.70
C LEU A 381 20.51 -4.68 20.26
N PHE A 382 20.56 -3.37 20.01
CA PHE A 382 20.90 -2.84 18.68
C PHE A 382 22.33 -3.21 18.24
N ALA A 383 23.31 -3.24 19.15
CA ALA A 383 24.66 -3.68 18.85
C ALA A 383 24.70 -5.17 18.45
N LYS A 384 23.96 -6.04 19.15
CA LYS A 384 23.84 -7.47 18.81
C LYS A 384 23.14 -7.69 17.47
N LEU A 385 22.01 -7.01 17.24
CA LEU A 385 21.26 -7.10 15.98
C LEU A 385 22.11 -6.65 14.79
N ARG A 386 22.93 -5.61 14.97
CA ARG A 386 23.90 -5.15 13.98
C ARG A 386 24.91 -6.24 13.62
N GLN A 387 25.53 -6.87 14.62
CA GLN A 387 26.55 -7.88 14.41
C GLN A 387 26.01 -9.05 13.57
N ILE A 388 24.76 -9.46 13.81
CA ILE A 388 24.08 -10.50 13.03
C ILE A 388 23.92 -10.07 11.56
N LEU A 389 23.50 -8.81 11.30
CA LEU A 389 23.31 -8.32 9.93
C LEU A 389 24.62 -8.15 9.15
N VAL A 390 25.72 -7.78 9.81
CA VAL A 390 27.02 -7.56 9.15
C VAL A 390 27.67 -8.90 8.73
N ASN A 391 27.50 -9.94 9.55
CA ASN A 391 28.15 -11.24 9.36
C ASN A 391 27.51 -12.12 8.28
N VAL A 392 26.29 -11.81 7.84
CA VAL A 392 25.59 -12.56 6.80
C VAL A 392 25.57 -11.69 5.53
N LEU A 393 25.74 -12.28 4.33
CA LEU A 393 24.85 -12.10 3.16
C LEU A 393 25.48 -12.36 1.79
N PRO A 394 24.65 -12.86 0.84
CA PRO A 394 24.88 -12.61 -0.57
C PRO A 394 23.75 -11.89 -1.36
N TYR A 395 22.49 -11.74 -0.89
CA TYR A 395 21.37 -11.38 -1.82
C TYR A 395 20.53 -10.10 -1.56
N GLU A 396 20.56 -9.45 -0.39
CA GLU A 396 19.65 -8.32 -0.06
C GLU A 396 20.37 -7.03 0.42
N VAL A 397 21.42 -6.61 -0.28
CA VAL A 397 22.33 -5.50 0.12
C VAL A 397 21.60 -4.17 0.40
N THR A 398 20.57 -3.84 -0.36
CA THR A 398 19.83 -2.57 -0.29
C THR A 398 19.02 -2.41 0.98
N MET A 399 18.24 -3.44 1.32
CA MET A 399 17.45 -3.50 2.55
C MET A 399 18.34 -3.37 3.79
N LEU A 400 19.50 -4.03 3.78
CA LEU A 400 20.45 -4.00 4.89
C LEU A 400 21.14 -2.67 5.02
N THR A 401 21.55 -2.07 3.91
CA THR A 401 22.19 -0.75 3.90
C THR A 401 21.24 0.28 4.51
N ARG A 402 19.95 0.20 4.16
CA ARG A 402 18.88 1.02 4.78
C ARG A 402 18.79 0.79 6.29
N VAL A 403 18.72 -0.46 6.73
CA VAL A 403 18.55 -0.79 8.16
C VAL A 403 19.79 -0.45 8.98
N LEU A 404 20.99 -0.71 8.46
CA LEU A 404 22.25 -0.31 9.09
C LEU A 404 22.38 1.20 9.24
N SER A 405 21.77 1.98 8.35
CA SER A 405 21.70 3.44 8.48
C SER A 405 20.80 3.92 9.62
N MET A 406 19.84 3.10 10.05
CA MET A 406 18.96 3.42 11.19
C MET A 406 19.69 3.27 12.52
N LEU A 407 20.65 2.34 12.60
CA LEU A 407 21.36 2.05 13.84
C LEU A 407 22.36 3.15 14.20
N PRO A 408 22.55 3.46 15.51
CA PRO A 408 23.60 4.37 15.94
C PRO A 408 24.95 3.85 15.48
N CYS A 409 25.65 4.65 14.68
CA CYS A 409 26.92 4.25 14.11
C CYS A 409 27.84 5.46 13.95
N GLN A 410 29.09 5.32 14.39
CA GLN A 410 30.13 6.31 14.15
C GLN A 410 30.95 6.04 12.87
N ARG A 411 31.01 4.80 12.35
CA ARG A 411 31.79 4.41 11.14
C ARG A 411 31.23 3.18 10.42
N LEU A 412 31.21 3.20 9.07
CA LEU A 412 30.89 2.01 8.28
C LEU A 412 32.08 1.04 8.22
N GLU A 413 31.81 -0.25 8.39
CA GLU A 413 32.84 -1.28 8.23
C GLU A 413 33.22 -1.44 6.75
N GLU A 414 34.51 -1.61 6.46
CA GLU A 414 35.05 -1.69 5.09
C GLU A 414 34.46 -2.85 4.28
N GLY A 415 34.06 -3.92 4.97
CA GLY A 415 33.32 -5.04 4.38
C GLY A 415 31.93 -4.65 3.84
N VAL A 416 31.27 -3.64 4.41
CA VAL A 416 29.96 -3.17 3.91
C VAL A 416 30.15 -2.30 2.67
N ILE A 417 31.13 -1.39 2.67
CA ILE A 417 31.41 -0.51 1.51
C ILE A 417 31.76 -1.33 0.27
N SER A 418 32.72 -2.25 0.40
CA SER A 418 33.16 -3.12 -0.71
C SER A 418 32.02 -3.98 -1.27
N ARG A 419 31.10 -4.46 -0.42
CA ARG A 419 29.92 -5.22 -0.85
C ARG A 419 28.88 -4.35 -1.55
N VAL A 420 28.65 -3.13 -1.09
CA VAL A 420 27.77 -2.17 -1.79
C VAL A 420 28.35 -1.85 -3.16
N GLU A 421 29.65 -1.60 -3.26
CA GLU A 421 30.34 -1.38 -4.54
C GLU A 421 30.22 -2.57 -5.51
N ALA A 422 30.18 -3.80 -5.00
CA ALA A 422 30.04 -5.00 -5.84
C ALA A 422 28.63 -5.16 -6.45
N VAL A 423 27.58 -4.63 -5.80
CA VAL A 423 26.18 -4.83 -6.20
C VAL A 423 25.56 -3.59 -6.85
N VAL A 424 26.16 -2.40 -6.67
CA VAL A 424 25.62 -1.11 -7.11
C VAL A 424 25.22 -1.07 -8.59
N THR A 425 25.95 -1.78 -9.47
CA THR A 425 25.68 -1.81 -10.92
C THR A 425 24.44 -2.63 -11.28
N GLN A 426 23.97 -3.49 -10.38
CA GLN A 426 22.80 -4.35 -10.57
C GLN A 426 21.52 -3.74 -9.95
N CYS A 427 21.68 -2.68 -9.15
CA CYS A 427 20.58 -2.04 -8.44
C CYS A 427 19.64 -1.26 -9.39
N ASN A 428 18.35 -1.27 -9.04
CA ASN A 428 17.34 -0.39 -9.65
C ASN A 428 17.40 1.05 -9.08
N LEU A 429 16.68 2.00 -9.67
CA LEU A 429 16.74 3.40 -9.23
C LEU A 429 16.30 3.62 -7.77
N ASN A 430 15.29 2.87 -7.30
CA ASN A 430 14.81 2.96 -5.92
C ASN A 430 15.85 2.43 -4.92
N GLU A 431 16.54 1.35 -5.28
CA GLU A 431 17.64 0.77 -4.53
C GLU A 431 18.83 1.72 -4.43
N LEU A 432 19.24 2.31 -5.56
CA LEU A 432 20.29 3.34 -5.60
C LEU A 432 19.95 4.54 -4.72
N ASN A 433 18.71 5.02 -4.79
CA ASN A 433 18.24 6.12 -3.95
C ASN A 433 18.29 5.76 -2.45
N THR A 434 17.89 4.54 -2.10
CA THR A 434 17.94 4.03 -0.72
C THR A 434 19.38 3.94 -0.19
N ILE A 435 20.31 3.44 -1.01
CA ILE A 435 21.74 3.37 -0.66
C ILE A 435 22.30 4.79 -0.51
N SER A 436 21.98 5.70 -1.43
CA SER A 436 22.45 7.08 -1.36
C SER A 436 22.00 7.79 -0.09
N PHE A 437 20.73 7.62 0.30
CA PHE A 437 20.21 8.15 1.56
C PHE A 437 20.99 7.62 2.77
N ALA A 438 21.26 6.32 2.80
CA ALA A 438 22.05 5.70 3.87
C ALA A 438 23.47 6.26 3.95
N VAL A 439 24.14 6.39 2.79
CA VAL A 439 25.50 6.95 2.68
C VAL A 439 25.54 8.41 3.13
N ALA A 440 24.58 9.23 2.69
CA ALA A 440 24.48 10.63 3.10
C ALA A 440 24.28 10.78 4.62
N LYS A 441 23.48 9.89 5.24
CA LYS A 441 23.28 9.87 6.69
C LYS A 441 24.56 9.50 7.45
N TRP A 442 25.32 8.52 6.96
CA TRP A 442 26.61 8.16 7.56
C TRP A 442 27.63 9.27 7.45
N LEU A 443 27.68 9.96 6.30
CA LEU A 443 28.54 11.12 6.08
C LEU A 443 28.27 12.24 7.12
N ARG A 444 26.99 12.52 7.42
CA ARG A 444 26.59 13.56 8.39
C ARG A 444 26.94 13.21 9.85
N ASN A 445 27.09 11.93 10.19
CA ASN A 445 27.30 11.45 11.56
C ASN A 445 28.78 11.21 11.93
N GLU A 446 29.72 11.37 11.00
CA GLU A 446 31.15 11.15 11.27
C GLU A 446 31.83 12.37 11.92
N PRO A 447 32.52 12.22 13.07
CA PRO A 447 33.26 13.32 13.73
C PRO A 447 34.41 13.88 12.88
N SER A 448 34.92 13.09 11.94
CA SER A 448 36.08 13.34 11.06
C SER A 448 35.80 14.33 9.92
N TYR A 449 34.58 14.84 9.76
CA TYR A 449 34.25 15.82 8.71
C TYR A 449 35.13 17.08 8.76
N ARG A 450 35.83 17.32 9.88
CA ARG A 450 36.77 18.43 10.06
C ARG A 450 38.21 18.15 9.63
N HIS A 451 38.67 16.90 9.55
CA HIS A 451 40.07 16.58 9.24
C HIS A 451 40.23 15.30 8.39
N ASN A 452 40.24 15.49 7.07
CA ASN A 452 40.95 14.67 6.07
C ASN A 452 40.81 13.13 6.09
N THR A 453 39.58 12.59 6.03
CA THR A 453 39.36 11.31 5.31
C THR A 453 37.98 11.20 4.62
N PRO A 454 37.68 11.97 3.55
CA PRO A 454 36.39 11.92 2.84
C PRO A 454 36.37 11.11 1.53
N SER A 455 37.47 10.47 1.09
CA SER A 455 37.56 9.94 -0.28
C SER A 455 36.64 8.76 -0.61
N LYS A 456 36.42 7.83 0.32
CA LYS A 456 35.68 6.57 0.04
C LYS A 456 34.17 6.78 -0.14
N TYR A 457 33.52 7.51 0.77
CA TYR A 457 32.08 7.80 0.64
C TYR A 457 31.77 8.69 -0.57
N VAL A 458 32.65 9.66 -0.86
CA VAL A 458 32.53 10.50 -2.06
C VAL A 458 32.67 9.66 -3.33
N ARG A 459 33.64 8.73 -3.40
CA ARG A 459 33.79 7.80 -4.52
C ARG A 459 32.56 6.89 -4.69
N LEU A 460 31.98 6.42 -3.59
CA LEU A 460 30.75 5.63 -3.62
C LEU A 460 29.57 6.45 -4.15
N LEU A 461 29.40 7.69 -3.68
CA LEU A 461 28.36 8.61 -4.19
C LEU A 461 28.56 8.92 -5.69
N GLN A 462 29.80 9.13 -6.14
CA GLN A 462 30.11 9.30 -7.56
C GLN A 462 29.75 8.05 -8.37
N THR A 463 30.00 6.86 -7.83
CA THR A 463 29.65 5.60 -8.46
C THR A 463 28.13 5.44 -8.55
N LEU A 464 27.39 5.73 -7.47
CA LEU A 464 25.93 5.74 -7.44
C LEU A 464 25.35 6.70 -8.49
N ASN A 465 25.90 7.92 -8.58
CA ASN A 465 25.48 8.91 -9.57
C ASN A 465 25.69 8.39 -10.99
N ARG A 466 26.85 7.81 -11.29
CA ARG A 466 27.16 7.24 -12.60
C ARG A 466 26.21 6.10 -12.94
N CYS A 467 26.03 5.13 -12.04
CA CYS A 467 25.13 3.99 -12.27
C CYS A 467 23.67 4.45 -12.47
N GLY A 468 23.21 5.44 -11.71
CA GLY A 468 21.88 6.02 -11.89
C GLY A 468 21.69 6.65 -13.28
N ARG A 469 22.67 7.43 -13.76
CA ARG A 469 22.64 8.02 -15.11
C ARG A 469 22.70 6.96 -16.20
N GLU A 470 23.63 6.01 -16.10
CA GLU A 470 23.76 4.90 -17.06
C GLU A 470 22.46 4.09 -17.16
N ARG A 471 21.78 3.83 -16.03
CA ARG A 471 20.50 3.12 -16.02
C ARG A 471 19.39 3.91 -16.71
N LEU A 472 19.30 5.22 -16.49
CA LEU A 472 18.34 6.08 -17.19
C LEU A 472 18.64 6.14 -18.69
N GLN A 473 19.92 6.30 -19.06
CA GLN A 473 20.36 6.35 -20.46
C GLN A 473 20.06 5.06 -21.21
N ASN A 474 20.20 3.90 -20.55
CA ASN A 474 19.92 2.59 -21.14
C ASN A 474 18.45 2.15 -21.05
N ALA A 475 17.58 2.91 -20.37
CA ALA A 475 16.17 2.55 -20.22
C ALA A 475 15.41 2.68 -21.56
N ASP A 476 14.73 1.60 -21.97
CA ASP A 476 14.04 1.47 -23.26
C ASP A 476 12.54 1.18 -23.13
N ARG A 477 12.04 0.82 -21.94
CA ARG A 477 10.63 0.53 -21.67
C ARG A 477 10.02 1.42 -20.58
N LEU A 478 9.03 2.23 -20.95
CA LEU A 478 8.47 3.26 -20.07
C LEU A 478 7.80 2.67 -18.82
N ASP A 479 7.04 1.59 -18.98
CA ASP A 479 6.32 0.95 -17.87
C ASP A 479 7.28 0.43 -16.79
N LEU A 480 8.42 -0.14 -17.19
CA LEU A 480 9.44 -0.64 -16.25
C LEU A 480 10.11 0.53 -15.51
N LEU A 481 10.41 1.60 -16.23
CA LEU A 481 11.02 2.79 -15.64
C LEU A 481 10.07 3.46 -14.62
N LEU A 482 8.77 3.57 -14.94
CA LEU A 482 7.78 4.15 -14.03
C LEU A 482 7.61 3.34 -12.74
N GLU A 483 7.68 2.01 -12.81
CA GLU A 483 7.67 1.16 -11.62
C GLU A 483 8.87 1.41 -10.70
N GLU A 484 10.05 1.68 -11.27
CA GLU A 484 11.24 2.08 -10.49
C GLU A 484 11.09 3.48 -9.87
N LEU A 485 10.54 4.43 -10.64
CA LEU A 485 10.37 5.83 -10.22
C LEU A 485 9.26 6.05 -9.19
N LYS A 486 8.30 5.12 -9.09
CA LYS A 486 7.18 5.19 -8.14
C LYS A 486 7.65 5.47 -6.71
N TYR A 487 8.74 4.83 -6.30
CA TYR A 487 9.28 4.90 -4.93
C TYR A 487 10.51 5.80 -4.78
N THR A 488 11.05 6.40 -5.84
CA THR A 488 12.21 7.30 -5.72
C THR A 488 11.79 8.64 -5.12
N THR A 489 12.42 9.02 -4.00
CA THR A 489 12.22 10.31 -3.33
C THR A 489 13.49 10.74 -2.61
N GLY A 490 13.77 12.03 -2.59
CA GLY A 490 14.81 12.61 -1.73
C GLY A 490 15.79 13.48 -2.48
N GLU A 491 16.60 14.22 -1.71
CA GLU A 491 17.57 15.22 -2.19
C GLU A 491 18.48 14.65 -3.29
N TRP A 492 19.01 13.44 -3.10
CA TRP A 492 19.92 12.82 -4.08
C TRP A 492 19.29 12.64 -5.46
N PHE A 493 18.07 12.08 -5.52
CA PHE A 493 17.40 11.87 -6.80
C PHE A 493 17.10 13.20 -7.49
N GLU A 494 16.58 14.17 -6.71
CA GLU A 494 16.21 15.49 -7.22
C GLU A 494 17.42 16.27 -7.74
N GLU A 495 18.56 16.22 -7.06
CA GLU A 495 19.77 16.96 -7.44
C GLU A 495 20.58 16.26 -8.53
N MET A 496 20.66 14.92 -8.52
CA MET A 496 21.61 14.18 -9.35
C MET A 496 21.00 13.58 -10.60
N LEU A 497 19.72 13.15 -10.55
CA LEU A 497 19.12 12.31 -11.59
C LEU A 497 17.88 12.92 -12.24
N LEU A 498 17.29 13.98 -11.68
CA LEU A 498 16.03 14.53 -12.18
C LEU A 498 16.13 14.97 -13.64
N ASP A 499 17.13 15.77 -14.00
CA ASP A 499 17.28 16.26 -15.38
C ASP A 499 17.42 15.12 -16.39
N GLU A 500 18.27 14.12 -16.08
CA GLU A 500 18.44 12.93 -16.92
C GLU A 500 17.15 12.12 -17.02
N THR A 501 16.38 12.04 -15.92
CA THR A 501 15.07 11.37 -15.90
C THR A 501 14.10 12.08 -16.83
N MET A 502 14.03 13.42 -16.79
CA MET A 502 13.15 14.20 -17.67
C MET A 502 13.54 14.07 -19.14
N VAL A 503 14.85 14.01 -19.46
CA VAL A 503 15.35 13.74 -20.81
C VAL A 503 14.95 12.34 -21.27
N THR A 504 15.11 11.34 -20.41
CA THR A 504 14.74 9.94 -20.69
C THR A 504 13.25 9.79 -20.94
N LEU A 505 12.40 10.42 -20.12
CA LEU A 505 10.94 10.41 -20.31
C LEU A 505 10.53 11.06 -21.64
N LYS A 506 11.16 12.18 -22.02
CA LYS A 506 10.94 12.83 -23.32
C LYS A 506 11.35 11.93 -24.49
N ARG A 507 12.48 11.22 -24.38
CA ARG A 507 12.93 10.25 -25.40
C ARG A 507 11.91 9.13 -25.63
N MET A 508 11.14 8.78 -24.61
CA MET A 508 10.21 7.66 -24.61
C MET A 508 8.75 8.10 -24.75
N MET A 509 8.51 9.34 -25.18
CA MET A 509 7.19 9.95 -25.30
C MET A 509 6.23 9.17 -26.23
N ASP A 510 6.77 8.47 -27.23
CA ASP A 510 5.98 7.63 -28.14
C ASP A 510 5.38 6.39 -27.47
N GLN A 511 5.94 5.96 -26.34
CA GLN A 511 5.45 4.82 -25.54
C GLN A 511 4.35 5.20 -24.54
N ILE A 512 3.92 6.47 -24.52
CA ILE A 512 2.84 6.93 -23.64
C ILE A 512 1.51 6.34 -24.16
N HIS A 513 0.86 5.56 -23.30
CA HIS A 513 -0.40 4.86 -23.56
C HIS A 513 -1.32 4.98 -22.34
N TRP A 514 -2.62 4.76 -22.54
CA TRP A 514 -3.63 4.86 -21.47
C TRP A 514 -3.31 4.05 -20.21
N THR A 515 -2.54 2.96 -20.32
CA THR A 515 -2.11 2.12 -19.18
C THR A 515 -1.10 2.81 -18.26
N ASN A 516 -0.23 3.66 -18.80
CA ASN A 516 0.89 4.26 -18.05
C ASN A 516 0.72 5.74 -17.74
N VAL A 517 -0.26 6.39 -18.37
CA VAL A 517 -0.67 7.78 -18.09
C VAL A 517 -0.85 8.05 -16.59
N PRO A 518 -1.63 7.26 -15.81
CA PRO A 518 -1.82 7.55 -14.38
C PRO A 518 -0.51 7.53 -13.58
N ALA A 519 0.39 6.59 -13.87
CA ALA A 519 1.67 6.47 -13.17
C ALA A 519 2.62 7.63 -13.54
N LEU A 520 2.67 8.02 -14.81
CA LEU A 520 3.45 9.14 -15.29
C LEU A 520 2.96 10.48 -14.70
N CYS A 521 1.64 10.69 -14.65
CA CYS A 521 1.03 11.87 -14.04
C CYS A 521 1.36 11.99 -12.55
N LEU A 522 1.22 10.88 -11.79
CA LEU A 522 1.59 10.83 -10.37
C LEU A 522 3.06 11.20 -10.14
N PHE A 523 3.95 10.71 -11.01
CA PHE A 523 5.37 11.06 -10.96
C PHE A 523 5.59 12.56 -11.19
N LEU A 524 5.07 13.13 -12.28
CA LEU A 524 5.25 14.56 -12.60
C LEU A 524 4.73 15.48 -11.49
N THR A 525 3.56 15.17 -10.92
CA THR A 525 2.99 15.91 -9.79
C THR A 525 3.86 15.80 -8.54
N LYS A 526 4.37 14.60 -8.23
CA LYS A 526 5.22 14.34 -7.06
C LYS A 526 6.53 15.12 -7.12
N ILE A 527 7.16 15.18 -8.29
CA ILE A 527 8.42 15.91 -8.48
C ILE A 527 8.19 17.43 -8.56
N ASN A 528 6.95 17.87 -8.84
CA ASN A 528 6.59 19.27 -9.03
C ASN A 528 7.37 19.90 -10.21
N HIS A 529 7.47 19.16 -11.32
CA HIS A 529 8.19 19.55 -12.52
C HIS A 529 7.25 19.67 -13.71
N ILE A 530 7.10 20.89 -14.24
CA ILE A 530 6.25 21.14 -15.42
C ILE A 530 7.00 20.81 -16.71
N CYS A 531 6.38 20.04 -17.60
CA CYS A 531 6.99 19.63 -18.86
C CYS A 531 5.94 19.63 -19.98
N PRO A 532 5.73 20.78 -20.67
CA PRO A 532 4.66 20.94 -21.66
C PRO A 532 4.58 19.82 -22.70
N PRO A 533 5.68 19.36 -23.36
CA PRO A 533 5.59 18.30 -24.37
C PRO A 533 5.05 16.98 -23.83
N LEU A 534 5.38 16.63 -22.58
CA LEU A 534 4.87 15.42 -21.94
C LEU A 534 3.41 15.60 -21.55
N LEU A 535 3.04 16.76 -20.99
CA LEU A 535 1.68 17.06 -20.58
C LEU A 535 0.71 17.11 -21.77
N ASP A 536 1.11 17.71 -22.89
CA ASP A 536 0.31 17.74 -24.12
C ASP A 536 0.10 16.33 -24.69
N ARG A 537 1.15 15.50 -24.69
CA ARG A 537 1.04 14.11 -25.13
C ARG A 537 0.14 13.29 -24.21
N ILE A 538 0.27 13.47 -22.90
CA ILE A 538 -0.58 12.83 -21.89
C ILE A 538 -2.03 13.23 -22.11
N ALA A 539 -2.33 14.53 -22.25
CA ALA A 539 -3.68 15.03 -22.49
C ALA A 539 -4.28 14.40 -23.76
N THR A 540 -3.53 14.41 -24.85
CA THR A 540 -3.96 13.81 -26.13
C THR A 540 -4.31 12.33 -26.00
N VAL A 541 -3.47 11.55 -25.32
CA VAL A 541 -3.70 10.10 -25.12
C VAL A 541 -4.86 9.88 -24.16
N ALA A 542 -4.95 10.66 -23.08
CA ALA A 542 -5.99 10.53 -22.08
C ALA A 542 -7.38 10.88 -22.64
N ILE A 543 -7.50 11.95 -23.43
CA ILE A 543 -8.76 12.31 -24.11
C ILE A 543 -9.18 11.21 -25.07
N LYS A 544 -8.26 10.73 -25.91
CA LYS A 544 -8.55 9.71 -26.93
C LYS A 544 -9.00 8.37 -26.36
N ASP A 545 -8.37 7.93 -25.27
CA ASP A 545 -8.55 6.61 -24.67
C ASP A 545 -9.18 6.70 -23.26
N ILE A 546 -9.95 7.76 -22.98
CA ILE A 546 -10.55 8.04 -21.65
C ILE A 546 -11.36 6.84 -21.13
N ASP A 547 -12.12 6.18 -22.00
CA ASP A 547 -12.96 5.02 -21.67
C ASP A 547 -12.14 3.77 -21.29
N LYS A 548 -10.87 3.71 -21.71
CA LYS A 548 -9.94 2.63 -21.36
C LYS A 548 -9.21 2.93 -20.06
N ILE A 549 -9.09 4.20 -19.69
CA ILE A 549 -8.54 4.59 -18.40
C ILE A 549 -9.57 4.25 -17.33
N GLN A 550 -9.15 3.42 -16.38
CA GLN A 550 -10.01 3.04 -15.26
C GLN A 550 -10.45 4.29 -14.49
N HIS A 551 -11.71 4.37 -14.05
CA HIS A 551 -12.28 5.56 -13.41
C HIS A 551 -11.46 6.06 -12.20
N TRP A 552 -10.82 5.18 -11.43
CA TRP A 552 -9.91 5.59 -10.34
C TRP A 552 -8.57 6.18 -10.81
N GLY A 553 -8.14 5.87 -12.03
CA GLY A 553 -6.97 6.44 -12.69
C GLY A 553 -7.19 7.89 -13.15
N ILE A 554 -8.45 8.34 -13.25
CA ILE A 554 -8.80 9.70 -13.65
C ILE A 554 -8.24 10.74 -12.66
N TYR A 555 -8.41 10.49 -11.35
CA TYR A 555 -7.81 11.34 -10.31
C TYR A 555 -6.31 11.53 -10.54
N ALA A 556 -5.57 10.43 -10.71
CA ALA A 556 -4.14 10.47 -10.97
C ALA A 556 -3.79 11.21 -12.26
N THR A 557 -4.62 11.06 -13.30
CA THR A 557 -4.42 11.67 -14.62
C THR A 557 -4.57 13.19 -14.58
N LEU A 558 -5.54 13.71 -13.81
CA LEU A 558 -5.81 15.14 -13.67
C LEU A 558 -4.81 15.89 -12.78
N LEU A 559 -4.19 15.19 -11.82
CA LEU A 559 -3.28 15.79 -10.85
C LEU A 559 -2.24 16.77 -11.42
N PRO A 560 -1.46 16.45 -12.47
CA PRO A 560 -0.46 17.39 -12.98
C PRO A 560 -1.10 18.65 -13.57
N PHE A 561 -2.26 18.54 -14.22
CA PHE A 561 -2.95 19.68 -14.81
C PHE A 561 -3.49 20.62 -13.74
N SER A 562 -4.07 20.08 -12.66
CA SER A 562 -4.64 20.92 -11.59
C SER A 562 -3.59 21.41 -10.59
N VAL A 563 -2.65 20.56 -10.18
CA VAL A 563 -1.63 20.91 -9.16
C VAL A 563 -0.53 21.77 -9.74
N LEU A 564 -0.08 21.49 -10.97
CA LEU A 564 0.93 22.31 -11.66
C LEU A 564 0.28 23.44 -12.46
N ASN A 565 -1.05 23.52 -12.50
CA ASN A 565 -1.82 24.58 -13.16
C ASN A 565 -1.48 24.72 -14.64
N TYR A 566 -1.63 23.65 -15.41
CA TYR A 566 -1.31 23.63 -16.86
C TYR A 566 -2.57 23.78 -17.71
N ASP A 567 -2.58 24.78 -18.59
CA ASP A 567 -3.77 25.42 -19.20
C ASP A 567 -4.36 24.71 -20.43
N SER A 568 -3.72 23.67 -20.98
CA SER A 568 -4.16 23.03 -22.24
C SER A 568 -5.12 21.84 -22.07
N ALA A 569 -5.96 21.84 -21.03
CA ALA A 569 -6.64 20.63 -20.55
C ALA A 569 -8.17 20.68 -20.44
N ASP A 570 -8.86 21.68 -20.98
CA ASP A 570 -10.33 21.79 -20.82
C ASP A 570 -11.08 20.56 -21.35
N GLU A 571 -10.77 20.10 -22.57
CA GLU A 571 -11.34 18.87 -23.14
C GLU A 571 -11.06 17.62 -22.27
N LEU A 572 -9.90 17.60 -21.60
CA LEU A 572 -9.53 16.52 -20.68
C LEU A 572 -10.38 16.57 -19.40
N TYR A 573 -10.64 17.75 -18.86
CA TYR A 573 -11.52 17.90 -17.69
C TYR A 573 -12.94 17.50 -18.03
N ASP A 574 -13.49 17.95 -19.16
CA ASP A 574 -14.84 17.59 -19.59
C ASP A 574 -15.01 16.07 -19.73
N ALA A 575 -14.09 15.41 -20.46
CA ALA A 575 -14.11 13.95 -20.63
C ALA A 575 -13.94 13.22 -19.28
N SER A 576 -13.07 13.72 -18.42
CA SER A 576 -12.84 13.15 -17.09
C SER A 576 -14.06 13.29 -16.17
N ILE A 577 -14.72 14.46 -16.19
CA ILE A 577 -15.92 14.74 -15.39
C ILE A 577 -17.05 13.81 -15.83
N GLN A 578 -17.28 13.65 -17.14
CA GLN A 578 -18.29 12.73 -17.66
C GLN A 578 -18.05 11.28 -17.20
N CYS A 579 -16.79 10.81 -17.30
CA CYS A 579 -16.41 9.46 -16.85
C CYS A 579 -16.61 9.26 -15.34
N VAL A 580 -16.24 10.27 -14.54
CA VAL A 580 -16.38 10.24 -13.07
C VAL A 580 -17.85 10.23 -12.67
N THR A 581 -18.66 11.11 -13.27
CA THR A 581 -20.09 11.24 -12.97
C THR A 581 -20.82 9.92 -13.25
N ALA A 582 -20.52 9.25 -14.37
CA ALA A 582 -21.10 7.95 -14.71
C ALA A 582 -20.78 6.84 -13.69
N HIS A 583 -19.71 7.00 -12.90
CA HIS A 583 -19.22 6.00 -11.96
C HIS A 583 -19.14 6.51 -10.52
N ILE A 584 -19.84 7.60 -10.18
CA ILE A 584 -19.64 8.30 -8.90
C ILE A 584 -19.82 7.37 -7.69
N SER A 585 -20.81 6.47 -7.75
CA SER A 585 -21.12 5.52 -6.67
C SER A 585 -20.08 4.40 -6.49
N SER A 586 -19.18 4.19 -7.45
CA SER A 586 -18.13 3.15 -7.36
C SER A 586 -16.83 3.64 -6.73
N PHE A 587 -16.69 4.95 -6.49
CA PHE A 587 -15.50 5.49 -5.86
C PHE A 587 -15.52 5.30 -4.34
N GLU A 588 -14.35 5.04 -3.77
CA GLU A 588 -14.16 5.13 -2.33
C GLU A 588 -14.33 6.59 -1.87
N PRO A 589 -14.99 6.86 -0.71
CA PRO A 589 -15.32 8.23 -0.30
C PRO A 589 -14.12 9.19 -0.27
N HIS A 590 -13.00 8.77 0.32
CA HIS A 590 -11.79 9.60 0.38
C HIS A 590 -11.21 9.94 -1.01
N MET A 591 -11.42 9.09 -2.01
CA MET A 591 -10.97 9.35 -3.39
C MET A 591 -11.85 10.39 -4.08
N LEU A 592 -13.17 10.39 -3.84
CA LEU A 592 -14.05 11.45 -4.35
C LEU A 592 -13.70 12.80 -3.74
N VAL A 593 -13.38 12.86 -2.45
CA VAL A 593 -12.90 14.09 -1.80
C VAL A 593 -11.61 14.59 -2.47
N PHE A 594 -10.65 13.70 -2.73
CA PHE A 594 -9.40 14.08 -3.41
C PHE A 594 -9.64 14.55 -4.84
N LEU A 595 -10.54 13.90 -5.57
CA LEU A 595 -10.90 14.26 -6.93
C LEU A 595 -11.63 15.61 -6.97
N GLY A 596 -12.65 15.81 -6.13
CA GLY A 596 -13.37 17.08 -6.01
C GLY A 596 -12.43 18.24 -5.67
N HIS A 597 -11.50 18.05 -4.72
CA HIS A 597 -10.47 19.04 -4.42
C HIS A 597 -9.55 19.30 -5.63
N THR A 598 -9.17 18.27 -6.38
CA THR A 598 -8.32 18.41 -7.57
C THR A 598 -9.02 19.22 -8.65
N LEU A 599 -10.32 18.98 -8.88
CA LEU A 599 -11.13 19.77 -9.81
C LEU A 599 -11.26 21.23 -9.34
N ALA A 600 -11.51 21.48 -8.05
CA ALA A 600 -11.57 22.82 -7.49
C ALA A 600 -10.27 23.63 -7.67
N LEU A 601 -9.10 22.99 -7.58
CA LEU A 601 -7.82 23.65 -7.89
C LEU A 601 -7.78 24.21 -9.32
N ALA A 602 -8.43 23.50 -10.25
CA ALA A 602 -8.53 23.88 -11.65
C ALA A 602 -9.78 24.72 -11.98
N ASP A 603 -10.54 25.16 -10.98
CA ASP A 603 -11.78 25.94 -11.15
C ASP A 603 -12.96 25.16 -11.75
N TYR A 604 -12.98 23.82 -11.57
CA TYR A 604 -14.06 22.95 -12.00
C TYR A 604 -14.90 22.47 -10.81
N PHE A 605 -16.22 22.69 -10.85
CA PHE A 605 -17.16 22.30 -9.79
C PHE A 605 -18.39 21.57 -10.34
N PRO A 606 -18.26 20.30 -10.77
CA PRO A 606 -19.40 19.54 -11.28
C PRO A 606 -20.49 19.40 -10.21
N GLU A 607 -21.69 19.90 -10.49
CA GLU A 607 -22.78 19.99 -9.51
C GLU A 607 -23.16 18.63 -8.91
N GLU A 608 -23.27 17.58 -9.74
CA GLU A 608 -23.58 16.22 -9.30
C GLU A 608 -22.54 15.69 -8.31
N LEU A 609 -21.25 15.93 -8.59
CA LEU A 609 -20.15 15.52 -7.72
C LEU A 609 -20.16 16.26 -6.39
N VAL A 610 -20.36 17.58 -6.43
CA VAL A 610 -20.43 18.42 -5.22
C VAL A 610 -21.62 18.02 -4.35
N ARG A 611 -22.81 17.84 -4.95
CA ARG A 611 -24.02 17.41 -4.23
C ARG A 611 -23.86 16.05 -3.59
N GLU A 612 -23.23 15.09 -4.26
CA GLU A 612 -22.93 13.78 -3.68
C GLU A 612 -21.98 13.91 -2.49
N ILE A 613 -20.83 14.56 -2.66
CA ILE A 613 -19.80 14.70 -1.61
C ILE A 613 -20.32 15.39 -0.35
N PHE A 614 -21.18 16.40 -0.50
CA PHE A 614 -21.74 17.14 0.63
C PHE A 614 -23.12 16.63 1.08
N SER A 615 -23.58 15.48 0.56
CA SER A 615 -24.77 14.82 1.07
C SER A 615 -24.53 14.25 2.48
N ILE A 616 -25.58 14.21 3.29
CA ILE A 616 -25.52 13.64 4.65
C ILE A 616 -25.13 12.15 4.60
N GLU A 617 -25.63 11.42 3.59
CA GLU A 617 -25.32 10.01 3.40
C GLU A 617 -23.82 9.80 3.10
N PHE A 618 -23.25 10.59 2.17
CA PHE A 618 -21.84 10.49 1.83
C PHE A 618 -20.94 10.88 3.00
N LEU A 619 -21.24 11.99 3.68
CA LEU A 619 -20.44 12.44 4.83
C LEU A 619 -20.48 11.41 5.96
N GLY A 620 -21.63 10.77 6.21
CA GLY A 620 -21.73 9.64 7.15
C GLY A 620 -20.88 8.44 6.75
N LYS A 621 -20.88 8.07 5.47
CA LYS A 621 -19.99 7.01 4.93
C LYS A 621 -18.51 7.38 5.05
N LEU A 622 -18.17 8.65 4.79
CA LEU A 622 -16.81 9.16 4.89
C LEU A 622 -16.32 9.12 6.34
N ASP A 623 -17.12 9.56 7.31
CA ASP A 623 -16.77 9.53 8.73
C ASP A 623 -16.51 8.09 9.21
N ALA A 624 -17.39 7.15 8.84
CA ALA A 624 -17.19 5.74 9.14
C ALA A 624 -15.88 5.22 8.52
N LYS A 625 -15.56 5.60 7.28
CA LYS A 625 -14.31 5.22 6.62
C LYS A 625 -13.10 5.80 7.36
N LEU A 626 -13.14 7.06 7.77
CA LEU A 626 -12.02 7.75 8.45
C LEU A 626 -11.61 7.06 9.76
N GLU A 627 -12.53 6.36 10.44
CA GLU A 627 -12.21 5.55 11.62
C GLU A 627 -11.35 4.31 11.32
N THR A 628 -11.33 3.86 10.07
CA THR A 628 -10.62 2.64 9.64
C THR A 628 -9.30 2.91 8.92
N LEU A 629 -9.07 4.16 8.51
CA LEU A 629 -7.87 4.58 7.79
C LEU A 629 -6.73 4.91 8.76
N SER A 630 -5.50 4.92 8.24
CA SER A 630 -4.35 5.40 9.01
C SER A 630 -4.47 6.89 9.33
N ASP A 631 -3.92 7.30 10.47
CA ASP A 631 -3.96 8.70 10.93
C ASP A 631 -3.49 9.69 9.86
N ALA A 632 -2.43 9.34 9.12
CA ALA A 632 -1.88 10.18 8.06
C ALA A 632 -2.88 10.39 6.91
N LEU A 633 -3.58 9.33 6.48
CA LEU A 633 -4.56 9.42 5.41
C LEU A 633 -5.85 10.09 5.90
N THR A 634 -6.26 9.85 7.14
CA THR A 634 -7.40 10.52 7.78
C THR A 634 -7.17 12.02 7.87
N MET A 635 -6.01 12.46 8.34
CA MET A 635 -5.65 13.87 8.40
C MET A 635 -5.61 14.52 7.02
N ARG A 636 -5.02 13.83 6.02
CA ARG A 636 -4.99 14.31 4.64
C ARG A 636 -6.40 14.44 4.06
N THR A 637 -7.28 13.48 4.32
CA THR A 637 -8.65 13.47 3.80
C THR A 637 -9.49 14.58 4.43
N ARG A 638 -9.40 14.77 5.76
CA ARG A 638 -10.05 15.89 6.46
C ARG A 638 -9.58 17.25 5.96
N LEU A 639 -8.27 17.40 5.71
CA LEU A 639 -7.71 18.62 5.13
C LEU A 639 -8.29 18.90 3.74
N ARG A 640 -8.31 17.90 2.84
CA ARG A 640 -8.86 18.07 1.49
C ARG A 640 -10.35 18.32 1.47
N LEU A 641 -11.12 17.68 2.37
CA LEU A 641 -12.56 17.96 2.51
C LEU A 641 -12.79 19.41 2.94
N MET A 642 -12.02 19.90 3.90
CA MET A 642 -12.11 21.28 4.35
C MET A 642 -11.75 22.27 3.24
N GLU A 643 -10.67 22.02 2.50
CA GLU A 643 -10.28 22.87 1.36
C GLU A 643 -11.31 22.84 0.23
N LEU A 644 -11.94 21.69 -0.03
CA LEU A 644 -13.03 21.57 -0.99
C LEU A 644 -14.29 22.31 -0.52
N ASN A 645 -14.70 22.14 0.74
CA ASN A 645 -15.85 22.85 1.31
C ASN A 645 -15.63 24.36 1.22
N ARG A 646 -14.41 24.82 1.54
CA ARG A 646 -14.00 26.21 1.40
C ARG A 646 -14.15 26.71 -0.03
N ALA A 647 -13.66 25.96 -1.01
CA ALA A 647 -13.76 26.33 -2.42
C ALA A 647 -15.22 26.41 -2.88
N VAL A 648 -16.03 25.42 -2.56
CA VAL A 648 -17.46 25.40 -2.92
C VAL A 648 -18.24 26.56 -2.30
N CYS A 649 -18.01 26.87 -1.02
CA CYS A 649 -18.70 27.99 -0.36
C CYS A 649 -18.35 29.35 -0.95
N LEU A 650 -17.13 29.50 -1.50
CA LEU A 650 -16.64 30.77 -2.05
C LEU A 650 -16.94 30.90 -3.55
N GLU A 651 -16.64 29.88 -4.34
CA GLU A 651 -16.73 29.91 -5.80
C GLU A 651 -18.14 29.51 -6.30
N CYS A 652 -18.92 28.72 -5.53
CA CYS A 652 -20.25 28.23 -5.94
C CYS A 652 -21.34 28.40 -4.85
N PRO A 653 -21.63 29.63 -4.37
CA PRO A 653 -22.63 29.88 -3.34
C PRO A 653 -24.04 29.39 -3.71
N GLU A 654 -24.36 29.29 -4.99
CA GLU A 654 -25.62 28.77 -5.53
C GLU A 654 -25.89 27.29 -5.17
N TYR A 655 -24.85 26.51 -4.85
CA TYR A 655 -25.00 25.13 -4.41
C TYR A 655 -25.47 25.01 -2.96
N GLN A 656 -25.52 26.12 -2.21
CA GLN A 656 -26.04 26.19 -0.84
C GLN A 656 -25.36 25.23 0.15
N VAL A 657 -24.11 24.84 -0.12
CA VAL A 657 -23.32 24.05 0.81
C VAL A 657 -22.85 24.96 1.96
N PRO A 658 -23.18 24.65 3.22
CA PRO A 658 -22.76 25.48 4.34
C PRO A 658 -21.27 25.29 4.63
N TRP A 659 -20.66 26.30 5.24
CA TRP A 659 -19.35 26.18 5.88
C TRP A 659 -19.51 25.48 7.24
N PHE A 660 -18.85 24.33 7.43
CA PHE A 660 -18.97 23.54 8.68
C PHE A 660 -17.62 23.14 9.31
N HIS A 661 -16.52 23.75 8.87
CA HIS A 661 -15.17 23.42 9.34
C HIS A 661 -14.54 24.43 10.32
N GLU A 662 -15.31 25.38 10.85
CA GLU A 662 -14.84 26.40 11.79
C GLU A 662 -14.11 25.81 13.00
N ASN A 663 -14.75 24.87 13.72
CA ASN A 663 -14.15 24.18 14.87
C ASN A 663 -12.85 23.43 14.51
N TYR A 664 -12.82 22.79 13.35
CA TYR A 664 -11.64 22.06 12.87
C TYR A 664 -10.47 23.01 12.62
N CYS A 665 -10.72 24.14 11.96
CA CYS A 665 -9.69 25.14 11.69
C CYS A 665 -9.17 25.82 12.97
N GLN A 666 -10.04 26.17 13.92
CA GLN A 666 -9.63 26.71 15.22
C GLN A 666 -8.73 25.75 16.01
N GLN A 667 -9.03 24.45 16.00
CA GLN A 667 -8.17 23.43 16.64
C GLN A 667 -6.80 23.35 15.95
N PHE A 668 -6.77 23.38 14.62
CA PHE A 668 -5.54 23.33 13.84
C PHE A 668 -4.64 24.54 14.12
N GLN A 669 -5.23 25.75 14.23
CA GLN A 669 -4.51 26.97 14.57
C GLN A 669 -3.94 26.96 16.00
N LYS A 670 -4.67 26.43 16.99
CA LYS A 670 -4.18 26.30 18.37
C LYS A 670 -2.94 25.40 18.48
N GLN A 671 -2.80 24.42 17.57
CA GLN A 671 -1.65 23.50 17.54
C GLN A 671 -0.42 24.09 16.81
N GLY A 672 -0.62 25.09 15.93
CA GLY A 672 0.44 25.69 15.12
C GLY A 672 0.80 27.12 15.56
N LYS A 673 1.90 27.30 16.27
CA LYS A 673 2.49 28.65 16.46
C LYS A 673 3.15 29.10 15.16
N VAL A 674 2.52 30.02 14.42
CA VAL A 674 3.09 30.60 13.20
C VAL A 674 4.27 31.50 13.57
N THR A 675 5.48 31.06 13.21
CA THR A 675 6.68 31.89 13.37
C THR A 675 6.95 32.60 12.04
N ALA A 676 7.11 33.92 12.09
CA ALA A 676 7.47 34.72 10.93
C ALA A 676 8.79 34.22 10.31
N SER A 677 8.83 34.02 8.99
CA SER A 677 10.11 33.88 8.30
C SER A 677 10.88 35.21 8.34
N PRO A 678 12.23 35.20 8.27
CA PRO A 678 13.03 36.43 8.21
C PRO A 678 12.60 37.35 7.05
N MET A 679 12.22 36.75 5.91
CA MET A 679 11.73 37.46 4.74
C MET A 679 10.40 38.17 5.01
N GLN A 680 9.45 37.49 5.67
CA GLN A 680 8.19 38.13 6.08
C GLN A 680 8.42 39.26 7.08
N GLN A 681 9.36 39.12 8.02
CA GLN A 681 9.71 40.22 8.94
C GLN A 681 10.29 41.42 8.20
N GLN A 682 11.15 41.18 7.21
CA GLN A 682 11.72 42.23 6.38
C GLN A 682 10.66 42.94 5.54
N ILE A 683 9.77 42.18 4.88
CA ILE A 683 8.65 42.72 4.10
C ILE A 683 7.75 43.56 4.99
N HIS A 684 7.41 43.08 6.19
CA HIS A 684 6.62 43.82 7.16
C HIS A 684 7.25 45.18 7.52
N ASN A 685 8.55 45.20 7.81
CA ASN A 685 9.25 46.44 8.14
C ASN A 685 9.21 47.42 6.96
N MET A 686 9.45 46.94 5.74
CA MET A 686 9.38 47.77 4.53
C MET A 686 7.96 48.27 4.25
N LEU A 687 6.93 47.44 4.46
CA LEU A 687 5.53 47.83 4.34
C LEU A 687 5.17 48.94 5.34
N GLY A 688 5.62 48.84 6.59
CA GLY A 688 5.43 49.89 7.59
C GLY A 688 6.04 51.23 7.15
N GLU A 689 7.21 51.21 6.52
CA GLU A 689 7.83 52.43 5.98
C GLU A 689 7.11 52.96 4.72
N VAL A 690 6.63 52.07 3.83
CA VAL A 690 5.92 52.46 2.60
C VAL A 690 4.52 53.02 2.89
N LEU A 691 3.82 52.49 3.88
CA LEU A 691 2.44 52.82 4.21
C LEU A 691 2.31 53.93 5.28
N GLY A 692 3.42 54.56 5.68
CA GLY A 692 3.42 55.68 6.62
C GLY A 692 3.30 55.29 8.11
N GLY A 693 3.53 54.01 8.44
CA GLY A 693 3.59 53.51 9.81
C GLY A 693 3.18 52.03 9.92
N ILE A 694 3.71 51.33 10.94
CA ILE A 694 3.36 49.92 11.23
C ILE A 694 1.86 49.75 11.57
N ASN A 695 1.22 50.81 12.07
CA ASN A 695 -0.21 50.80 12.36
C ASN A 695 -1.11 50.73 11.10
N CYS A 696 -0.54 50.87 9.90
CA CYS A 696 -1.25 50.70 8.63
C CYS A 696 -1.20 49.26 8.10
N VAL A 697 -0.55 48.34 8.84
CA VAL A 697 -0.35 46.95 8.43
C VAL A 697 -0.81 46.01 9.54
N ARG A 698 -1.77 45.15 9.23
CA ARG A 698 -2.08 43.96 10.03
C ARG A 698 -1.35 42.77 9.46
N VAL A 699 -1.10 41.80 10.32
CA VAL A 699 -0.21 40.67 10.07
C VAL A 699 -0.89 39.38 10.49
N ALA A 700 -0.68 38.31 9.71
CA ALA A 700 -1.29 36.99 9.93
C ALA A 700 -2.82 37.07 10.16
N VAL A 701 -3.52 37.87 9.34
CA VAL A 701 -4.97 38.06 9.45
C VAL A 701 -5.67 36.78 9.03
N VAL A 702 -6.57 36.28 9.87
CA VAL A 702 -7.40 35.12 9.55
C VAL A 702 -8.71 35.59 8.94
N THR A 703 -9.01 35.13 7.72
CA THR A 703 -10.28 35.43 7.03
C THR A 703 -11.44 34.59 7.59
N PRO A 704 -12.71 34.93 7.31
CA PRO A 704 -13.86 34.16 7.79
C PRO A 704 -13.85 32.67 7.38
N TYR A 705 -13.20 32.36 6.26
CA TYR A 705 -13.01 31.00 5.76
C TYR A 705 -11.61 30.44 6.08
N PHE A 706 -10.95 30.97 7.10
CA PHE A 706 -9.69 30.47 7.65
C PHE A 706 -8.53 30.40 6.63
N TYR A 707 -8.43 31.40 5.74
CA TYR A 707 -7.16 31.73 5.11
C TYR A 707 -6.33 32.58 6.06
N THR A 708 -5.02 32.37 6.07
CA THR A 708 -4.08 33.28 6.74
C THR A 708 -3.47 34.19 5.70
N VAL A 709 -3.77 35.48 5.78
CA VAL A 709 -3.16 36.55 4.97
C VAL A 709 -1.90 37.02 5.67
N ASP A 710 -0.76 37.04 4.96
CA ASP A 710 0.52 37.44 5.56
C ASP A 710 0.47 38.88 6.07
N PHE A 711 0.05 39.81 5.21
CA PHE A 711 -0.15 41.21 5.55
C PHE A 711 -1.44 41.78 4.95
N GLU A 712 -2.18 42.55 5.73
CA GLU A 712 -3.40 43.23 5.32
C GLU A 712 -3.26 44.74 5.55
N CYS A 713 -3.53 45.54 4.52
CA CYS A 713 -3.67 46.99 4.65
C CYS A 713 -4.97 47.48 3.99
N VAL A 714 -5.47 48.64 4.42
CA VAL A 714 -6.64 49.29 3.82
C VAL A 714 -6.18 50.56 3.14
N LEU A 715 -6.56 50.72 1.88
CA LEU A 715 -6.32 51.93 1.10
C LEU A 715 -7.65 52.66 0.86
N ASP A 716 -7.67 53.98 1.01
CA ASP A 716 -8.83 54.79 0.69
C ASP A 716 -9.02 54.97 -0.84
N LYS A 717 -10.06 55.72 -1.24
CA LYS A 717 -10.35 56.03 -2.65
C LYS A 717 -9.23 56.80 -3.39
N ARG A 718 -8.28 57.41 -2.67
CA ARG A 718 -7.11 58.12 -3.19
C ARG A 718 -5.83 57.28 -3.05
N LEU A 719 -5.98 55.97 -2.79
CA LEU A 719 -4.89 55.03 -2.53
C LEU A 719 -4.02 55.42 -1.33
N GLN A 720 -4.57 56.17 -0.37
CA GLN A 720 -3.86 56.53 0.86
C GLN A 720 -4.09 55.44 1.93
N PRO A 721 -3.04 55.01 2.66
CA PRO A 721 -3.16 54.01 3.71
C PRO A 721 -4.00 54.53 4.89
N LEU A 722 -4.90 53.67 5.40
CA LEU A 722 -5.68 53.96 6.61
C LEU A 722 -5.07 53.21 7.82
N PRO A 723 -4.81 53.90 8.94
CA PRO A 723 -4.30 53.26 10.15
C PRO A 723 -5.40 52.47 10.87
N TYR A 724 -5.05 51.31 11.42
CA TYR A 724 -5.93 50.51 12.26
C TYR A 724 -5.99 51.07 13.69
N SER A 725 -7.17 51.01 14.32
CA SER A 725 -7.40 51.52 15.68
C SER A 725 -7.10 50.51 16.80
N GLY A 726 -6.78 49.25 16.46
CA GLY A 726 -6.54 48.17 17.43
C GLY A 726 -5.04 47.91 17.71
N PRO A 727 -4.71 47.25 18.83
CA PRO A 727 -3.32 46.87 19.14
C PRO A 727 -2.74 45.92 18.09
N SER A 728 -1.48 46.10 17.74
CA SER A 728 -0.77 45.25 16.77
C SER A 728 -0.76 43.79 17.22
N THR A 729 -1.00 42.86 16.29
CA THR A 729 -0.94 41.41 16.53
C THR A 729 0.48 40.87 16.74
N LEU A 730 1.50 41.73 16.72
CA LEU A 730 2.89 41.37 17.00
C LEU A 730 3.13 41.07 18.50
N GLN A 731 3.51 39.83 18.80
CA GLN A 731 3.98 39.43 20.14
C GLN A 731 5.47 39.09 20.10
N ILE A 732 6.28 39.72 20.95
CA ILE A 732 7.71 39.42 21.09
C ILE A 732 7.86 38.44 22.27
N SER A 733 8.46 37.27 22.03
CA SER A 733 8.78 36.33 23.12
C SER A 733 10.02 36.74 23.91
N ASP A 734 10.13 36.27 25.15
CA ASP A 734 11.29 36.43 26.05
C ASP A 734 12.66 35.97 25.47
N ARG A 735 12.66 35.29 24.31
CA ARG A 735 13.88 34.86 23.59
C ARG A 735 14.19 35.69 22.33
N GLY A 736 13.54 36.84 22.13
CA GLY A 736 13.77 37.71 20.98
C GLY A 736 13.21 37.20 19.65
N LYS A 737 12.35 36.17 19.65
CA LYS A 737 11.62 35.71 18.46
C LYS A 737 10.28 36.43 18.35
N VAL A 738 10.02 37.00 17.17
CA VAL A 738 8.75 37.64 16.80
C VAL A 738 7.73 36.55 16.47
N HIS A 739 6.62 36.56 17.20
CA HIS A 739 5.45 35.74 16.97
C HIS A 739 4.33 36.61 16.41
N TRP A 740 3.66 36.13 15.36
CA TRP A 740 2.42 36.73 14.90
C TRP A 740 1.28 36.12 15.73
N GLY A 741 0.63 36.94 16.55
CA GLY A 741 -0.60 36.55 17.22
C GLY A 741 -1.75 36.48 16.22
N THR A 742 -2.65 35.52 16.39
CA THR A 742 -3.90 35.47 15.64
C THR A 742 -4.79 36.63 16.10
N SER A 743 -5.23 37.49 15.18
CA SER A 743 -6.20 38.54 15.55
C SER A 743 -7.52 37.91 16.04
N SER A 744 -8.16 38.52 17.04
CA SER A 744 -9.49 38.11 17.51
C SER A 744 -10.53 38.19 16.39
N GLU A 745 -11.51 37.26 16.43
CA GLU A 745 -12.59 37.06 15.45
C GLU A 745 -13.44 38.32 15.18
N ASP A 746 -13.38 39.35 16.04
CA ASP A 746 -14.23 40.55 15.97
C ASP A 746 -13.81 41.62 14.94
N THR A 747 -12.59 41.59 14.39
CA THR A 747 -12.05 42.75 13.61
C THR A 747 -12.11 42.61 12.09
N THR A 748 -12.65 41.52 11.53
CA THR A 748 -12.84 41.37 10.07
C THR A 748 -14.18 41.95 9.58
N ARG A 749 -15.10 42.27 10.52
CA ARG A 749 -16.42 42.86 10.27
C ARG A 749 -16.45 44.38 10.22
N ASP A 750 -15.31 45.06 10.36
CA ASP A 750 -15.26 46.51 10.23
C ASP A 750 -15.66 46.93 8.81
N VAL A 751 -16.82 47.59 8.70
CA VAL A 751 -17.32 48.15 7.45
C VAL A 751 -16.28 49.14 6.95
N LEU A 752 -15.73 48.85 5.76
CA LEU A 752 -14.75 49.73 5.13
C LEU A 752 -15.38 51.10 4.84
N PRO A 753 -14.65 52.20 5.02
CA PRO A 753 -15.10 53.51 4.55
C PRO A 753 -15.51 53.45 3.07
N PRO A 754 -16.53 54.22 2.63
CA PRO A 754 -16.98 54.22 1.24
C PRO A 754 -15.82 54.49 0.26
N GLY A 755 -15.59 53.54 -0.65
CA GLY A 755 -14.51 53.60 -1.65
C GLY A 755 -13.13 53.16 -1.15
N ALA A 756 -13.01 52.65 0.08
CA ALA A 756 -11.80 52.02 0.56
C ALA A 756 -11.72 50.53 0.15
N GLN A 757 -10.51 50.03 -0.03
CA GLN A 757 -10.23 48.67 -0.49
C GLN A 757 -9.27 47.97 0.49
N ARG A 758 -9.56 46.71 0.83
CA ARG A 758 -8.64 45.82 1.55
C ARG A 758 -7.62 45.25 0.57
N VAL A 759 -6.34 45.32 0.94
CA VAL A 759 -5.24 44.77 0.16
C VAL A 759 -4.56 43.68 0.97
N ALA A 760 -4.50 42.48 0.39
CA ALA A 760 -3.75 41.35 0.94
C ALA A 760 -2.38 41.29 0.26
N VAL A 761 -1.30 41.50 1.01
CA VAL A 761 0.07 41.32 0.51
C VAL A 761 0.55 39.93 0.96
N ASN A 762 0.68 39.02 0.00
CA ASN A 762 1.08 37.63 0.26
C ASN A 762 2.49 37.36 -0.24
N PHE A 763 3.33 36.80 0.62
CA PHE A 763 4.66 36.35 0.22
C PHE A 763 4.59 34.93 -0.35
N LEU A 764 5.00 34.77 -1.61
CA LEU A 764 5.02 33.46 -2.27
C LEU A 764 6.38 32.81 -2.15
N ASP A 765 6.47 31.79 -1.30
CA ASP A 765 7.67 30.98 -1.13
C ASP A 765 7.95 30.08 -2.36
N SER A 766 9.06 29.34 -2.32
CA SER A 766 9.41 28.42 -3.41
C SER A 766 8.42 27.29 -3.63
N LYS A 767 7.60 26.93 -2.63
CA LYS A 767 6.59 25.85 -2.74
C LYS A 767 5.37 26.28 -3.54
N SER A 768 5.18 27.59 -3.70
CA SER A 768 4.10 28.19 -4.49
C SER A 768 4.32 28.04 -6.01
N PHE A 769 5.54 27.71 -6.44
CA PHE A 769 5.94 27.59 -7.84
C PHE A 769 6.36 26.15 -8.21
N CYS A 770 6.39 25.85 -9.50
CA CYS A 770 7.01 24.63 -10.01
C CYS A 770 8.53 24.64 -9.75
N LYS A 771 9.17 23.49 -9.51
CA LYS A 771 10.60 23.46 -9.17
C LYS A 771 11.52 23.95 -10.29
N ASN A 772 11.10 23.75 -11.54
CA ASN A 772 11.89 24.03 -12.74
C ASN A 772 11.52 25.35 -13.44
N SER A 773 10.56 26.12 -12.92
CA SER A 773 10.11 27.38 -13.54
C SER A 773 9.43 28.30 -12.54
N HIS A 774 9.23 29.57 -12.89
CA HIS A 774 8.44 30.52 -12.08
C HIS A 774 6.93 30.36 -12.27
N HIS A 775 6.48 29.20 -12.75
CA HIS A 775 5.06 28.92 -13.00
C HIS A 775 4.32 28.68 -11.69
N LEU A 776 3.24 29.44 -11.45
CA LEU A 776 2.45 29.40 -10.23
C LEU A 776 1.59 28.13 -10.17
N ARG A 777 1.55 27.48 -9.01
CA ARG A 777 0.78 26.24 -8.80
C ARG A 777 -0.68 26.50 -8.46
N GLY A 778 -1.52 25.48 -8.70
CA GLY A 778 -2.98 25.57 -8.51
C GLY A 778 -3.40 25.99 -7.10
N ASN A 779 -2.73 25.50 -6.06
CA ASN A 779 -3.05 25.90 -4.66
C ASN A 779 -2.89 27.41 -4.42
N ALA A 780 -1.81 28.00 -4.95
CA ALA A 780 -1.53 29.43 -4.78
C ALA A 780 -2.48 30.27 -5.64
N LEU A 781 -2.86 29.78 -6.81
CA LEU A 781 -3.85 30.41 -7.68
C LEU A 781 -5.26 30.39 -7.06
N MET A 782 -5.73 29.23 -6.60
CA MET A 782 -7.02 29.09 -5.92
C MET A 782 -7.09 29.99 -4.67
N THR A 783 -6.02 30.06 -3.88
CA THR A 783 -5.94 30.99 -2.73
C THR A 783 -6.09 32.45 -3.15
N LYS A 784 -5.49 32.84 -4.28
CA LYS A 784 -5.65 34.19 -4.83
C LYS A 784 -7.12 34.45 -5.22
N ARG A 785 -7.74 33.57 -6.02
CA ARG A 785 -9.15 33.69 -6.44
C ARG A 785 -10.08 33.86 -5.22
N HIS A 786 -9.89 33.01 -4.21
CA HIS A 786 -10.70 33.04 -2.99
C HIS A 786 -10.55 34.32 -2.18
N LEU A 787 -9.33 34.88 -2.07
CA LEU A 787 -9.13 36.16 -1.40
C LEU A 787 -9.79 37.31 -2.20
N GLU A 788 -9.74 37.26 -3.53
CA GLU A 788 -10.42 38.23 -4.40
C GLU A 788 -11.95 38.17 -4.23
N ILE A 789 -12.53 36.96 -4.16
CA ILE A 789 -13.96 36.75 -3.83
C ILE A 789 -14.32 37.33 -2.45
N LEU A 790 -13.42 37.22 -1.48
CA LEU A 790 -13.59 37.81 -0.14
C LEU A 790 -13.44 39.34 -0.11
N GLY A 791 -13.24 39.99 -1.26
CA GLY A 791 -13.17 41.44 -1.40
C GLY A 791 -11.76 42.02 -1.21
N TYR A 792 -10.72 41.18 -1.22
CA TYR A 792 -9.34 41.66 -1.20
C TYR A 792 -8.82 41.97 -2.59
N ARG A 793 -7.98 43.00 -2.71
CA ARG A 793 -7.01 43.09 -3.79
C ARG A 793 -5.74 42.36 -3.39
N VAL A 794 -5.39 41.31 -4.11
CA VAL A 794 -4.23 40.48 -3.76
C VAL A 794 -2.98 41.01 -4.47
N VAL A 795 -1.96 41.32 -3.68
CA VAL A 795 -0.61 41.66 -4.14
C VAL A 795 0.31 40.50 -3.75
N GLN A 796 0.85 39.80 -4.75
CA GLN A 796 1.75 38.68 -4.50
C GLN A 796 3.20 39.16 -4.62
N VAL A 797 4.04 38.74 -3.67
CA VAL A 797 5.49 39.03 -3.65
C VAL A 797 6.24 37.71 -3.84
N PRO A 798 6.69 37.38 -5.06
CA PRO A 798 7.46 36.18 -5.32
C PRO A 798 8.82 36.19 -4.63
N HIS A 799 9.24 35.05 -4.06
CA HIS A 799 10.54 34.95 -3.40
C HIS A 799 11.73 35.23 -4.34
N PHE A 800 11.64 34.87 -5.62
CA PHE A 800 12.74 35.08 -6.58
C PHE A 800 12.86 36.55 -7.01
N GLU A 801 11.76 37.29 -7.04
CA GLU A 801 11.77 38.74 -7.27
C GLU A 801 12.31 39.47 -6.04
N TRP A 802 11.80 39.14 -4.84
CA TRP A 802 12.22 39.76 -3.59
C TRP A 802 13.72 39.60 -3.30
N ASN A 803 14.28 38.43 -3.63
CA ASN A 803 15.70 38.12 -3.45
C ASN A 803 16.56 38.45 -4.69
N SER A 804 16.00 39.10 -5.71
CA SER A 804 16.74 39.45 -6.92
C SER A 804 17.84 40.49 -6.65
N MET A 805 18.86 40.51 -7.50
CA MET A 805 19.92 41.53 -7.42
C MET A 805 19.37 42.96 -7.60
N GLU A 806 18.29 43.11 -8.37
CA GLU A 806 17.60 44.38 -8.59
C GLU A 806 17.02 44.94 -7.28
N LEU A 807 16.58 44.05 -6.38
CA LEU A 807 16.07 44.38 -5.05
C LEU A 807 17.14 44.12 -3.96
N SER A 808 18.34 44.69 -4.14
CA SER A 808 19.46 44.54 -3.21
C SER A 808 19.56 45.66 -2.16
N THR A 809 18.77 46.72 -2.27
CA THR A 809 18.81 47.86 -1.35
C THR A 809 17.44 48.12 -0.71
N PRO A 810 17.40 48.70 0.51
CA PRO A 810 16.14 49.08 1.16
C PRO A 810 15.26 50.00 0.32
N ASN A 811 15.85 50.92 -0.44
CA ASN A 811 15.10 51.81 -1.32
C ASN A 811 14.47 51.05 -2.49
N ALA A 812 15.19 50.09 -3.08
CA ALA A 812 14.64 49.25 -4.15
C ALA A 812 13.45 48.41 -3.66
N TRP A 813 13.54 47.81 -2.46
CA TRP A 813 12.40 47.10 -1.85
C TRP A 813 11.18 48.00 -1.68
N LYS A 814 11.37 49.23 -1.20
CA LYS A 814 10.28 50.20 -1.02
C LYS A 814 9.63 50.58 -2.34
N GLU A 815 10.43 50.88 -3.36
CA GLU A 815 9.90 51.25 -4.67
C GLU A 815 9.16 50.08 -5.34
N TYR A 816 9.66 48.86 -5.18
CA TYR A 816 8.96 47.64 -5.61
C TYR A 816 7.59 47.49 -4.93
N LEU A 817 7.54 47.62 -3.59
CA LEU A 817 6.27 47.54 -2.86
C LEU A 817 5.32 48.69 -3.22
N LYS A 818 5.81 49.93 -3.35
CA LYS A 818 5.01 51.08 -3.79
C LYS A 818 4.40 50.83 -5.18
N LYS A 819 5.21 50.37 -6.13
CA LYS A 819 4.75 50.06 -7.49
C LYS A 819 3.64 49.01 -7.48
N ASN A 820 3.78 47.96 -6.67
CA ASN A 820 2.80 46.90 -6.58
C ASN A 820 1.51 47.31 -5.83
N LEU A 821 1.64 48.12 -4.77
CA LEU A 821 0.51 48.58 -3.97
C LEU A 821 -0.28 49.70 -4.65
N PHE A 822 0.40 50.70 -5.21
CA PHE A 822 -0.23 51.91 -5.74
C PHE A 822 -0.34 51.94 -7.28
N GLY A 823 0.30 50.99 -7.98
CA GLY A 823 0.43 51.00 -9.44
C GLY A 823 1.62 51.87 -9.90
N GLN A 824 1.94 51.86 -11.19
CA GLN A 824 2.88 52.84 -11.74
C GLN A 824 2.29 54.24 -11.54
N LEU A 825 2.85 54.98 -10.59
CA LEU A 825 2.76 56.44 -10.61
C LEU A 825 3.51 56.88 -11.88
N SER A 826 2.77 57.06 -12.97
CA SER A 826 3.26 57.79 -14.13
C SER A 826 3.69 59.16 -13.63
N SER A 827 4.99 59.40 -13.72
CA SER A 827 5.71 60.61 -13.34
C SER A 827 5.06 61.90 -13.83
#